data_AF-A0AAU8K1T0-F1
#
_entry.id   AF-A0AAU8K1T0-F1
#
_cell.length_a   1.000
_cell.length_b   1.000
_cell.length_c   1.000
_cell.angle_alpha   90.00
_cell.angle_beta   90.00
_cell.angle_gamma   90.00
#
_symmetry.space_group_name_H-M   'P 1'
#
loop_
_entity.id
_entity.type
_entity.pdbx_description
1 polymer ?
#
loop_
_entity_poly.entity_id
_entity_poly.type
_entity_poly.pdbx_seq_one_letter_code
_entity_poly.pdbx_strand_id
1 'polypeptide(L)'
;MSTALPLSAPVVHLDLRTDELAGDDPAVLRSAVTARLAAQGLAQPHDQRFLVVDTPAGLDGHRTRFEQIMGYRTPGRVRVLCLLVGGLPAYPAEGYPAERRLVRPATLRAPEAGLIWAGDLQAGHGADDPAGPTDPRALAVLVDVLSVPELFDETLESLGSLPDGVAAPALRVLEHGLSPEVRGQAWSEALLRFAGSHTPATVGPTALTGGDLPTTLAGLVAGSTTGTPGRRVDGGEASRAYHEVVGALADAERELVTLGGPAGLLTGAGRRDLESALVRGREALDRYGGLVAEVLRSDGGTAGTQSAAESGTRLARLGIAVDPPSTTGERIGESLRGLAIGLLQEGLALRSVAQRFALLAEQVQPLSNAPLLAELDGLRAADPHDRPLPPDPPGPGVLAATGLAGALGGLWTWPALPAALAVPLLLTLGVLVAVVRLPGGPGRVSDAGRFGLAALVGATAVAATAAATGLPVWAGAVGLPVGLGLGGWLLLRTWHDHAQRWGLERGITPLQDELNGLDELLSRALREFWAIEERRYCADAALSVVGVLRATAAAAEEEATRDLTAEQPETAAESADDWLGRTAHEEAGDPSWGYDRHGRDDRDGRDDLDDLDDLDGYDEPEDYGWTDVPSDAGDGWTHDAPTPAPTGPATARPTATATATGGTAGPRWLERGEAKGGPDLVRTLTGDLTDAALTALEPYWGAVERGQAGDAAQERIAERVRELLGVARDHLRRNDVLPAPPFAAPHRVRSGPSGLLGLDIRRVADPIGPDQDGPGPLQLNSAEQLDLLSRNPDTVALIRFAPEASREGTAGGAAVGRPVEEGREVRTAAGRYAGRLRLTALRTGVVETVRQRHVSPYDEEEEEQW
;
A
#
# COMPACT_ATOMS: atom_id res chain seq x y z
N MET A 1 -17.90 3.07 -23.94
CA MET A 1 -18.26 1.74 -24.48
C MET A 1 -16.97 0.98 -24.66
N SER A 2 -16.72 -0.07 -23.88
CA SER A 2 -15.50 -0.87 -24.05
C SER A 2 -15.75 -1.97 -25.07
N THR A 3 -15.01 -1.97 -26.18
CA THR A 3 -14.93 -3.13 -27.07
C THR A 3 -14.02 -4.17 -26.44
N ALA A 4 -14.55 -4.90 -25.46
CA ALA A 4 -13.96 -6.17 -25.07
C ALA A 4 -13.84 -7.05 -26.33
N LEU A 5 -12.66 -7.60 -26.56
CA LEU A 5 -12.48 -8.62 -27.60
C LEU A 5 -13.45 -9.77 -27.29
N PRO A 6 -14.20 -10.29 -28.29
CA PRO A 6 -15.13 -11.37 -28.05
C PRO A 6 -14.33 -12.60 -27.61
N LEU A 7 -14.50 -13.01 -26.35
CA LEU A 7 -13.86 -14.21 -25.80
C LEU A 7 -14.23 -15.42 -26.66
N SER A 8 -13.24 -15.96 -27.39
CA SER A 8 -13.41 -17.14 -28.21
C SER A 8 -13.98 -18.28 -27.37
N ALA A 9 -15.14 -18.81 -27.76
CA ALA A 9 -15.78 -19.92 -27.07
C ALA A 9 -14.80 -21.10 -26.86
N PRO A 10 -14.77 -21.74 -25.68
CA PRO A 10 -13.81 -22.79 -25.35
C PRO A 10 -13.96 -24.00 -26.29
N VAL A 11 -12.87 -24.74 -26.47
CA VAL A 11 -12.90 -26.08 -27.06
C VAL A 11 -13.14 -27.11 -25.95
N VAL A 12 -14.12 -27.97 -26.16
CA VAL A 12 -14.45 -29.08 -25.25
C VAL A 12 -13.73 -30.34 -25.74
N HIS A 13 -12.74 -30.79 -24.97
CA HIS A 13 -12.00 -32.02 -25.24
C HIS A 13 -12.78 -33.27 -24.78
N LEU A 14 -12.96 -34.22 -25.69
CA LEU A 14 -13.58 -35.53 -25.48
C LEU A 14 -12.62 -36.62 -25.99
N ASP A 15 -12.26 -37.58 -25.15
CA ASP A 15 -11.44 -38.73 -25.55
C ASP A 15 -12.32 -39.99 -25.58
N LEU A 16 -12.62 -40.51 -26.76
CA LEU A 16 -13.48 -41.68 -26.95
C LEU A 16 -12.73 -43.00 -26.73
N ARG A 17 -11.42 -42.96 -26.52
CA ARG A 17 -10.58 -44.13 -26.22
C ARG A 17 -10.63 -44.51 -24.73
N THR A 18 -11.43 -43.81 -23.94
CA THR A 18 -11.63 -44.07 -22.51
C THR A 18 -13.04 -44.60 -22.26
N ASP A 19 -13.16 -45.58 -21.36
CA ASP A 19 -14.43 -46.27 -21.06
C ASP A 19 -15.53 -45.31 -20.55
N GLU A 20 -15.16 -44.15 -20.00
CA GLU A 20 -16.10 -43.09 -19.58
C GLU A 20 -17.05 -42.63 -20.70
N LEU A 21 -16.56 -42.60 -21.95
CA LEU A 21 -17.26 -41.99 -23.07
C LEU A 21 -17.70 -43.00 -24.15
N ALA A 22 -17.27 -44.25 -24.06
CA ALA A 22 -17.56 -45.32 -25.02
C ALA A 22 -19.05 -45.76 -25.09
N GLY A 23 -19.86 -45.46 -24.05
CA GLY A 23 -21.26 -45.88 -23.99
C GLY A 23 -22.25 -44.95 -24.74
N ASP A 24 -23.25 -45.53 -25.42
CA ASP A 24 -24.22 -44.85 -26.28
C ASP A 24 -25.25 -43.92 -25.59
N ASP A 25 -25.18 -43.67 -24.27
CA ASP A 25 -26.16 -42.82 -23.60
C ASP A 25 -25.90 -41.31 -23.85
N PRO A 26 -26.84 -40.55 -24.47
CA PRO A 26 -26.71 -39.11 -24.66
C PRO A 26 -26.89 -38.30 -23.35
N ALA A 27 -27.32 -38.90 -22.24
CA ALA A 27 -27.23 -38.25 -20.92
C ALA A 27 -25.78 -38.19 -20.43
N VAL A 28 -24.99 -39.26 -20.61
CA VAL A 28 -23.55 -39.29 -20.26
C VAL A 28 -22.76 -38.25 -21.06
N LEU A 29 -23.02 -38.09 -22.36
CA LEU A 29 -22.38 -37.02 -23.15
C LEU A 29 -22.73 -35.63 -22.59
N ARG A 30 -23.99 -35.39 -22.22
CA ARG A 30 -24.42 -34.09 -21.69
C ARG A 30 -23.86 -33.79 -20.30
N SER A 31 -23.76 -34.77 -19.40
CA SER A 31 -23.10 -34.58 -18.11
C SER A 31 -21.59 -34.37 -18.28
N ALA A 32 -20.93 -35.15 -19.14
CA ALA A 32 -19.49 -35.01 -19.42
C ALA A 32 -19.12 -33.63 -20.00
N VAL A 33 -19.92 -33.10 -20.94
CA VAL A 33 -19.74 -31.75 -21.50
C VAL A 33 -20.07 -30.66 -20.47
N THR A 34 -21.14 -30.82 -19.69
CA THR A 34 -21.52 -29.84 -18.66
C THR A 34 -20.46 -29.76 -17.55
N ALA A 35 -19.92 -30.90 -17.11
CA ALA A 35 -18.84 -30.96 -16.14
C ALA A 35 -17.54 -30.32 -16.66
N ARG A 36 -17.18 -30.54 -17.93
CA ARG A 36 -16.01 -29.93 -18.58
C ARG A 36 -16.15 -28.40 -18.70
N LEU A 37 -17.33 -27.88 -19.08
CA LEU A 37 -17.60 -26.44 -19.12
C LEU A 37 -17.65 -25.81 -17.72
N ALA A 38 -18.23 -26.51 -16.73
CA ALA A 38 -18.24 -26.07 -15.33
C ALA A 38 -16.84 -26.02 -14.71
N ALA A 39 -15.98 -27.02 -15.00
CA ALA A 39 -14.57 -27.02 -14.59
C ALA A 39 -13.74 -25.91 -15.26
N GLN A 40 -14.16 -25.43 -16.43
CA GLN A 40 -13.60 -24.22 -17.05
C GLN A 40 -14.18 -22.92 -16.47
N GLY A 41 -15.21 -22.99 -15.62
CA GLY A 41 -15.88 -21.82 -15.01
C GLY A 41 -16.78 -21.04 -15.96
N LEU A 42 -17.28 -21.67 -17.03
CA LEU A 42 -17.98 -20.99 -18.12
C LEU A 42 -19.43 -21.45 -18.30
N ALA A 43 -20.32 -20.49 -18.60
CA ALA A 43 -21.66 -20.78 -19.10
C ALA A 43 -21.57 -21.39 -20.52
N GLN A 44 -22.62 -22.13 -20.94
CA GLN A 44 -22.66 -22.75 -22.26
C GLN A 44 -22.53 -21.70 -23.38
N PRO A 45 -21.47 -21.72 -24.21
CA PRO A 45 -21.32 -20.77 -25.30
C PRO A 45 -22.35 -21.01 -26.42
N HIS A 46 -22.59 -19.99 -27.24
CA HIS A 46 -23.51 -20.09 -28.38
C HIS A 46 -23.04 -21.14 -29.40
N ASP A 47 -21.84 -20.96 -29.94
CA ASP A 47 -21.17 -21.95 -30.79
C ASP A 47 -20.35 -22.92 -29.90
N GLN A 48 -20.39 -24.21 -30.23
CA GLN A 48 -19.67 -25.27 -29.50
C GLN A 48 -18.57 -25.84 -30.39
N ARG A 49 -17.35 -25.89 -29.86
CA ARG A 49 -16.18 -26.52 -30.51
C ARG A 49 -15.85 -27.81 -29.75
N PHE A 50 -15.87 -28.95 -30.42
CA PHE A 50 -15.46 -30.24 -29.85
C PHE A 50 -14.15 -30.72 -30.48
N LEU A 51 -13.15 -30.99 -29.66
CA LEU A 51 -11.95 -31.75 -30.05
C LEU A 51 -12.13 -33.19 -29.58
N VAL A 52 -12.26 -34.12 -30.53
CA VAL A 52 -12.59 -35.53 -30.27
C VAL A 52 -11.39 -36.41 -30.58
N VAL A 53 -10.78 -37.00 -29.56
CA VAL A 53 -9.65 -37.92 -29.71
C VAL A 53 -10.17 -39.35 -29.84
N ASP A 54 -9.71 -40.07 -30.86
CA ASP A 54 -10.08 -41.46 -31.12
C ASP A 54 -8.94 -42.23 -31.83
N THR A 55 -9.18 -43.49 -32.18
CA THR A 55 -8.31 -44.31 -33.05
C THR A 55 -8.95 -44.49 -34.44
N PRO A 56 -8.18 -44.82 -35.49
CA PRO A 56 -8.75 -45.13 -36.80
C PRO A 56 -9.74 -46.31 -36.83
N ALA A 57 -9.70 -47.21 -35.83
CA ALA A 57 -10.68 -48.29 -35.67
C ALA A 57 -11.94 -47.83 -34.90
N GLY A 58 -11.78 -46.94 -33.92
CA GLY A 58 -12.89 -46.37 -33.14
C GLY A 58 -13.89 -45.56 -33.97
N LEU A 59 -13.48 -45.01 -35.13
CA LEU A 59 -14.36 -44.27 -36.03
C LEU A 59 -15.66 -44.99 -36.42
N ASP A 60 -15.64 -46.30 -36.65
CA ASP A 60 -16.87 -47.06 -36.95
C ASP A 60 -17.55 -47.57 -35.66
N GLY A 61 -16.76 -47.98 -34.66
CA GLY A 61 -17.28 -48.43 -33.36
C GLY A 61 -18.04 -47.36 -32.58
N HIS A 62 -17.59 -46.10 -32.65
CA HIS A 62 -18.18 -44.95 -31.97
C HIS A 62 -19.09 -44.11 -32.88
N ARG A 63 -19.56 -44.65 -34.01
CA ARG A 63 -20.37 -43.92 -35.00
C ARG A 63 -21.59 -43.23 -34.38
N THR A 64 -22.32 -43.90 -33.49
CA THR A 64 -23.44 -43.34 -32.71
C THR A 64 -23.02 -42.14 -31.86
N ARG A 65 -21.80 -42.16 -31.31
CA ARG A 65 -21.25 -41.08 -30.50
C ARG A 65 -20.93 -39.84 -31.33
N PHE A 66 -20.36 -40.02 -32.52
CA PHE A 66 -20.18 -38.93 -33.48
C PHE A 66 -21.52 -38.34 -33.95
N GLU A 67 -22.57 -39.16 -34.14
CA GLU A 67 -23.94 -38.69 -34.39
C GLU A 67 -24.49 -37.84 -33.24
N GLN A 68 -24.26 -38.25 -31.98
CA GLN A 68 -24.67 -37.48 -30.79
C GLN A 68 -23.91 -36.16 -30.62
N ILE A 69 -22.61 -36.12 -30.94
CA ILE A 69 -21.79 -34.90 -30.87
C ILE A 69 -22.21 -33.92 -31.97
N MET A 70 -22.34 -34.36 -33.23
CA MET A 70 -22.82 -33.51 -34.33
C MET A 70 -24.27 -33.03 -34.09
N GLY A 71 -25.10 -33.84 -33.42
CA GLY A 71 -26.46 -33.51 -33.03
C GLY A 71 -26.61 -32.77 -31.69
N TYR A 72 -25.52 -32.30 -31.08
CA TYR A 72 -25.56 -31.68 -29.75
C TYR A 72 -26.39 -30.39 -29.74
N ARG A 73 -27.35 -30.29 -28.80
CA ARG A 73 -28.27 -29.14 -28.72
C ARG A 73 -27.59 -27.91 -28.13
N THR A 74 -27.16 -27.00 -29.01
CA THR A 74 -26.66 -25.66 -28.68
C THR A 74 -27.44 -24.60 -29.46
N PRO A 75 -27.56 -23.33 -29.00
CA PRO A 75 -28.27 -22.29 -29.76
C PRO A 75 -27.53 -21.75 -30.99
N GLY A 76 -26.23 -22.04 -31.14
CA GLY A 76 -25.41 -21.71 -32.32
C GLY A 76 -25.04 -22.95 -33.15
N ARG A 77 -23.83 -22.97 -33.71
CA ARG A 77 -23.29 -24.09 -34.49
C ARG A 77 -22.50 -25.06 -33.62
N VAL A 78 -22.47 -26.33 -34.03
CA VAL A 78 -21.50 -27.32 -33.57
C VAL A 78 -20.36 -27.39 -34.59
N ARG A 79 -19.11 -27.42 -34.12
CA ARG A 79 -17.90 -27.68 -34.91
C ARG A 79 -17.12 -28.83 -34.28
N VAL A 80 -16.59 -29.74 -35.09
CA VAL A 80 -15.89 -30.95 -34.62
C VAL A 80 -14.55 -31.13 -35.32
N LEU A 81 -13.48 -31.20 -34.54
CA LEU A 81 -12.17 -31.63 -35.01
C LEU A 81 -11.87 -32.99 -34.41
N CYS A 82 -11.68 -34.01 -35.25
CA CYS A 82 -11.35 -35.37 -34.79
C CYS A 82 -9.86 -35.63 -34.94
N LEU A 83 -9.18 -35.93 -33.83
CA LEU A 83 -7.78 -36.33 -33.78
C LEU A 83 -7.68 -37.85 -33.66
N LEU A 84 -7.27 -38.49 -34.75
CA LEU A 84 -7.07 -39.94 -34.83
C LEU A 84 -5.62 -40.27 -34.50
N VAL A 85 -5.42 -41.15 -33.53
CA VAL A 85 -4.08 -41.53 -33.06
C VAL A 85 -3.80 -43.01 -33.37
N GLY A 86 -2.64 -43.27 -33.98
CA GLY A 86 -2.13 -44.63 -34.23
C GLY A 86 -2.41 -45.19 -35.63
N GLY A 87 -2.07 -46.46 -35.83
CA GLY A 87 -2.05 -47.11 -37.14
C GLY A 87 -3.43 -47.33 -37.76
N LEU A 88 -3.49 -47.30 -39.10
CA LEU A 88 -4.66 -47.72 -39.86
C LEU A 88 -4.83 -49.25 -39.78
N PRO A 89 -6.06 -49.77 -39.58
CA PRO A 89 -6.31 -51.20 -39.68
C PRO A 89 -6.02 -51.69 -41.11
N ALA A 90 -5.46 -52.90 -41.21
CA ALA A 90 -5.34 -53.61 -42.49
C ALA A 90 -6.70 -54.26 -42.81
N TYR A 91 -7.37 -53.83 -43.87
CA TYR A 91 -8.70 -54.34 -44.19
C TYR A 91 -8.61 -55.69 -44.92
N PRO A 92 -9.18 -56.79 -44.39
CA PRO A 92 -9.13 -58.09 -45.06
C PRO A 92 -10.16 -58.13 -46.19
N ALA A 93 -9.68 -58.07 -47.43
CA ALA A 93 -10.45 -58.47 -48.61
C ALA A 93 -9.95 -59.86 -49.05
N GLU A 94 -10.85 -60.86 -49.08
CA GLU A 94 -10.47 -62.23 -49.42
C GLU A 94 -9.80 -62.31 -50.81
N GLY A 95 -8.57 -62.84 -50.85
CA GLY A 95 -7.80 -63.01 -52.08
C GLY A 95 -7.04 -61.79 -52.59
N TYR A 96 -7.10 -60.63 -51.92
CA TYR A 96 -6.39 -59.41 -52.33
C TYR A 96 -5.32 -58.98 -51.30
N PRO A 97 -4.28 -58.22 -51.72
CA PRO A 97 -3.34 -57.61 -50.78
C PRO A 97 -4.08 -56.62 -49.87
N ALA A 98 -3.82 -56.69 -48.55
CA ALA A 98 -4.56 -55.91 -47.57
C ALA A 98 -4.29 -54.40 -47.72
N GLU A 99 -5.29 -53.66 -48.20
CA GLU A 99 -5.22 -52.20 -48.30
C GLU A 99 -5.45 -51.55 -46.92
N ARG A 100 -4.58 -50.61 -46.56
CA ARG A 100 -4.76 -49.75 -45.39
C ARG A 100 -5.67 -48.59 -45.80
N ARG A 101 -6.94 -48.63 -45.37
CA ARG A 101 -7.94 -47.57 -45.62
C ARG A 101 -8.41 -46.93 -44.34
N LEU A 102 -8.73 -45.64 -44.40
CA LEU A 102 -9.39 -44.91 -43.32
C LEU A 102 -10.91 -44.88 -43.59
N VAL A 103 -11.67 -45.57 -42.75
CA VAL A 103 -13.14 -45.58 -42.82
C VAL A 103 -13.70 -44.37 -42.09
N ARG A 104 -14.25 -43.41 -42.84
CA ARG A 104 -14.89 -42.20 -42.31
C ARG A 104 -16.42 -42.35 -42.25
N PRO A 105 -17.06 -42.13 -41.08
CA PRO A 105 -18.51 -42.00 -40.98
C PRO A 105 -19.05 -40.85 -41.83
N ALA A 106 -20.15 -41.08 -42.55
CA ALA A 106 -20.79 -40.06 -43.40
C ALA A 106 -21.25 -38.78 -42.65
N THR A 107 -21.31 -38.80 -41.32
CA THR A 107 -21.61 -37.66 -40.44
C THR A 107 -20.45 -36.68 -40.35
N LEU A 108 -19.20 -37.16 -40.40
CA LEU A 108 -17.98 -36.34 -40.44
C LEU A 108 -17.62 -35.88 -41.88
N ARG A 109 -18.64 -35.67 -42.71
CA ARG A 109 -18.54 -35.06 -44.06
C ARG A 109 -19.11 -33.65 -44.11
N ALA A 110 -19.77 -33.18 -43.04
CA ALA A 110 -20.21 -31.78 -42.94
C ALA A 110 -18.99 -30.85 -42.96
N PRO A 111 -19.08 -29.63 -43.55
CA PRO A 111 -17.98 -28.66 -43.53
C PRO A 111 -17.64 -28.16 -42.12
N GLU A 112 -18.54 -28.37 -41.14
CA GLU A 112 -18.29 -28.19 -39.71
C GLU A 112 -17.46 -29.31 -39.06
N ALA A 113 -17.05 -30.35 -39.81
CA ALA A 113 -16.30 -31.49 -39.30
C ALA A 113 -15.01 -31.76 -40.10
N GLY A 114 -13.89 -31.96 -39.42
CA GLY A 114 -12.58 -32.26 -40.02
C GLY A 114 -11.82 -33.36 -39.28
N LEU A 115 -10.95 -34.10 -39.98
CA LEU A 115 -10.18 -35.20 -39.41
C LEU A 115 -8.67 -34.99 -39.57
N ILE A 116 -7.93 -35.19 -38.47
CA ILE A 116 -6.46 -35.18 -38.41
C ILE A 116 -5.98 -36.57 -38.03
N TRP A 117 -5.09 -37.17 -38.82
CA TRP A 117 -4.53 -38.50 -38.54
C TRP A 117 -3.04 -38.45 -38.19
N ALA A 118 -2.77 -38.45 -36.88
CA ALA A 118 -1.43 -38.58 -36.31
C ALA A 118 -1.12 -40.06 -36.06
N GLY A 119 -0.63 -40.74 -37.09
CA GLY A 119 -0.42 -42.18 -37.09
C GLY A 119 0.79 -42.67 -36.30
N ASP A 120 1.70 -41.76 -35.90
CA ASP A 120 2.81 -42.00 -34.98
C ASP A 120 3.24 -40.67 -34.30
N LEU A 121 3.20 -40.62 -32.96
CA LEU A 121 3.60 -39.42 -32.19
C LEU A 121 5.10 -39.37 -31.83
N GLN A 122 5.84 -40.46 -32.01
CA GLN A 122 7.30 -40.53 -31.80
C GLN A 122 8.10 -40.39 -33.10
N ALA A 123 7.41 -40.31 -34.24
CA ALA A 123 7.96 -40.11 -35.58
C ALA A 123 9.09 -39.06 -35.57
N GLY A 124 10.28 -39.49 -35.99
CA GLY A 124 11.53 -38.74 -35.78
C GLY A 124 12.63 -39.57 -35.12
N HIS A 125 12.25 -40.61 -34.37
CA HIS A 125 13.12 -41.77 -34.13
C HIS A 125 13.31 -42.53 -35.46
N GLY A 126 14.38 -43.32 -35.56
CA GLY A 126 14.81 -43.94 -36.83
C GLY A 126 13.87 -45.04 -37.32
N ALA A 127 14.02 -45.46 -38.58
CA ALA A 127 13.23 -46.56 -39.15
C ALA A 127 13.47 -47.93 -38.47
N ASP A 128 14.51 -48.03 -37.63
CA ASP A 128 14.85 -49.20 -36.82
C ASP A 128 14.13 -49.23 -35.45
N ASP A 129 13.45 -48.15 -35.06
CA ASP A 129 12.73 -48.05 -33.78
C ASP A 129 11.26 -48.48 -33.98
N PRO A 130 10.78 -49.57 -33.36
CA PRO A 130 9.42 -50.04 -33.56
C PRO A 130 8.41 -49.04 -33.00
N ALA A 131 7.30 -48.80 -33.74
CA ALA A 131 6.25 -47.86 -33.34
C ALA A 131 5.72 -48.18 -31.94
N GLY A 132 6.16 -47.40 -30.95
CA GLY A 132 5.89 -47.64 -29.55
C GLY A 132 4.45 -47.35 -29.13
N PRO A 133 4.05 -47.76 -27.90
CA PRO A 133 2.78 -47.31 -27.33
C PRO A 133 2.74 -45.78 -27.28
N THR A 134 1.59 -45.21 -27.64
CA THR A 134 1.37 -43.77 -27.72
C THR A 134 1.80 -43.06 -26.43
N ASP A 135 2.79 -42.17 -26.50
CA ASP A 135 3.18 -41.36 -25.34
C ASP A 135 2.03 -40.40 -24.95
N PRO A 136 1.44 -40.54 -23.75
CA PRO A 136 0.35 -39.69 -23.31
C PRO A 136 0.78 -38.23 -23.13
N ARG A 137 2.07 -37.95 -22.89
CA ARG A 137 2.60 -36.59 -22.75
C ARG A 137 2.70 -35.89 -24.11
N ALA A 138 3.20 -36.58 -25.13
CA ALA A 138 3.19 -36.12 -26.51
C ALA A 138 1.76 -35.84 -27.01
N LEU A 139 0.81 -36.74 -26.72
CA LEU A 139 -0.59 -36.56 -27.09
C LEU A 139 -1.24 -35.39 -26.36
N ALA A 140 -1.01 -35.24 -25.05
CA ALA A 140 -1.55 -34.12 -24.27
C ALA A 140 -1.14 -32.77 -24.86
N VAL A 141 0.12 -32.60 -25.30
CA VAL A 141 0.55 -31.35 -25.95
C VAL A 141 -0.12 -31.14 -27.31
N LEU A 142 -0.32 -32.18 -28.11
CA LEU A 142 -1.05 -32.08 -29.38
C LEU A 142 -2.53 -31.70 -29.16
N VAL A 143 -3.16 -32.24 -28.12
CA VAL A 143 -4.53 -31.91 -27.69
C VAL A 143 -4.62 -30.48 -27.15
N ASP A 144 -3.70 -30.05 -26.29
CA ASP A 144 -3.63 -28.69 -25.76
C ASP A 144 -3.49 -27.66 -26.90
N VAL A 145 -2.58 -27.91 -27.85
CA VAL A 145 -2.36 -27.06 -29.04
C VAL A 145 -3.62 -26.95 -29.90
N LEU A 146 -4.26 -28.08 -30.22
CA LEU A 146 -5.51 -28.10 -31.02
C LEU A 146 -6.75 -27.62 -30.23
N SER A 147 -6.64 -27.46 -28.91
CA SER A 147 -7.70 -26.88 -28.06
C SER A 147 -7.66 -25.35 -27.98
N VAL A 148 -6.63 -24.70 -28.52
CA VAL A 148 -6.57 -23.23 -28.65
C VAL A 148 -7.63 -22.79 -29.66
N PRO A 149 -8.66 -21.99 -29.29
CA PRO A 149 -9.81 -21.75 -30.17
C PRO A 149 -9.47 -21.12 -31.53
N GLU A 150 -8.47 -20.23 -31.57
CA GLU A 150 -8.02 -19.59 -32.81
C GLU A 150 -7.34 -20.59 -33.75
N LEU A 151 -6.58 -21.55 -33.21
CA LEU A 151 -5.92 -22.59 -34.00
C LEU A 151 -6.89 -23.71 -34.39
N PHE A 152 -7.86 -24.05 -33.53
CA PHE A 152 -8.94 -24.99 -33.84
C PHE A 152 -9.73 -24.54 -35.08
N ASP A 153 -10.16 -23.28 -35.10
CA ASP A 153 -10.95 -22.72 -36.20
C ASP A 153 -10.15 -22.66 -37.51
N GLU A 154 -8.91 -22.16 -37.48
CA GLU A 154 -8.04 -22.13 -38.66
C GLU A 154 -7.71 -23.54 -39.18
N THR A 155 -7.48 -24.49 -38.28
CA THR A 155 -7.21 -25.89 -38.64
C THR A 155 -8.42 -26.53 -39.31
N LEU A 156 -9.64 -26.24 -38.81
CA LEU A 156 -10.88 -26.73 -39.40
C LEU A 156 -11.17 -26.08 -40.75
N GLU A 157 -10.96 -24.77 -40.92
CA GLU A 157 -11.11 -24.10 -42.22
C GLU A 157 -10.08 -24.61 -43.24
N SER A 158 -8.82 -24.78 -42.81
CA SER A 158 -7.75 -25.35 -43.62
C SER A 158 -8.09 -26.78 -44.07
N LEU A 159 -8.60 -27.64 -43.18
CA LEU A 159 -9.10 -28.97 -43.55
C LEU A 159 -10.26 -28.90 -44.56
N GLY A 160 -11.18 -27.94 -44.41
CA GLY A 160 -12.28 -27.71 -45.35
C GLY A 160 -11.85 -27.35 -46.78
N SER A 161 -10.59 -26.92 -46.97
CA SER A 161 -9.99 -26.67 -48.30
C SER A 161 -9.30 -27.90 -48.91
N LEU A 162 -8.99 -28.93 -48.11
CA LEU A 162 -8.26 -30.13 -48.53
C LEU A 162 -9.22 -31.23 -49.04
N PRO A 163 -8.77 -32.09 -49.98
CA PRO A 163 -9.60 -33.18 -50.49
C PRO A 163 -10.04 -34.11 -49.35
N ASP A 164 -11.33 -34.46 -49.38
CA ASP A 164 -12.04 -35.22 -48.36
C ASP A 164 -12.05 -34.65 -46.93
N GLY A 165 -11.43 -33.51 -46.63
CA GLY A 165 -11.41 -32.95 -45.26
C GLY A 165 -10.60 -33.78 -44.25
N VAL A 166 -9.67 -34.60 -44.75
CA VAL A 166 -8.78 -35.45 -43.94
C VAL A 166 -7.32 -35.11 -44.26
N ALA A 167 -6.53 -34.82 -43.24
CA ALA A 167 -5.09 -34.60 -43.39
C ALA A 167 -4.28 -35.32 -42.31
N ALA A 168 -3.01 -35.57 -42.62
CA ALA A 168 -2.02 -36.06 -41.67
C ALA A 168 -1.07 -34.92 -41.28
N PRO A 169 -0.84 -34.65 -39.99
CA PRO A 169 -0.10 -33.46 -39.55
C PRO A 169 1.40 -33.70 -39.59
N ALA A 170 2.14 -32.70 -40.10
CA ALA A 170 3.52 -32.46 -39.73
C ALA A 170 3.61 -31.24 -38.82
N LEU A 171 4.42 -31.32 -37.77
CA LEU A 171 4.38 -30.38 -36.66
C LEU A 171 5.79 -30.01 -36.21
N ARG A 172 5.96 -28.76 -35.78
CA ARG A 172 7.05 -28.36 -34.88
C ARG A 172 6.49 -27.33 -33.89
N VAL A 173 6.60 -27.62 -32.60
CA VAL A 173 6.11 -26.75 -31.51
C VAL A 173 7.25 -26.41 -30.57
N LEU A 174 7.40 -25.14 -30.24
CA LEU A 174 8.02 -24.68 -29.01
C LEU A 174 6.94 -24.58 -27.93
N GLU A 175 7.00 -25.47 -26.94
CA GLU A 175 6.32 -25.29 -25.66
C GLU A 175 7.18 -24.36 -24.80
N HIS A 176 6.71 -23.11 -24.63
CA HIS A 176 7.33 -22.12 -23.75
C HIS A 176 6.35 -21.75 -22.64
N GLY A 177 6.80 -21.86 -21.40
CA GLY A 177 5.96 -21.63 -20.23
C GLY A 177 6.72 -21.96 -18.96
N LEU A 178 6.27 -21.41 -17.84
CA LEU A 178 6.89 -21.68 -16.54
C LEU A 178 6.62 -23.13 -16.14
N SER A 179 7.60 -23.81 -15.54
CA SER A 179 7.34 -25.11 -14.92
C SER A 179 6.29 -24.96 -13.79
N PRO A 180 5.52 -26.00 -13.44
CA PRO A 180 4.53 -25.91 -12.38
C PRO A 180 5.09 -25.33 -11.08
N GLU A 181 6.29 -25.76 -10.71
CA GLU A 181 7.00 -25.41 -9.47
C GLU A 181 7.53 -23.97 -9.52
N VAL A 182 8.13 -23.55 -10.64
CA VAL A 182 8.57 -22.16 -10.85
C VAL A 182 7.36 -21.20 -10.84
N ARG A 183 6.23 -21.64 -11.38
CA ARG A 183 4.97 -20.88 -11.40
C ARG A 183 4.33 -20.79 -10.01
N GLY A 184 4.31 -21.88 -9.24
CA GLY A 184 3.86 -21.91 -7.84
C GLY A 184 4.71 -21.01 -6.95
N GLN A 185 6.04 -21.11 -7.07
CA GLN A 185 6.99 -20.26 -6.34
C GLN A 185 6.89 -18.78 -6.73
N ALA A 186 6.76 -18.46 -8.02
CA ALA A 186 6.58 -17.07 -8.46
C ALA A 186 5.22 -16.48 -8.05
N TRP A 187 4.18 -17.31 -7.96
CA TRP A 187 2.86 -16.92 -7.47
C TRP A 187 2.89 -16.64 -5.96
N SER A 188 3.47 -17.53 -5.15
CA SER A 188 3.61 -17.33 -3.70
C SER A 188 4.52 -16.15 -3.36
N GLU A 189 5.65 -15.96 -4.06
CA GLU A 189 6.50 -14.77 -3.90
C GLU A 189 5.75 -13.48 -4.28
N ALA A 190 5.00 -13.48 -5.38
CA ALA A 190 4.22 -12.31 -5.79
C ALA A 190 3.11 -11.95 -4.80
N LEU A 191 2.44 -12.93 -4.20
CA LEU A 191 1.45 -12.75 -3.13
C LEU A 191 2.09 -12.22 -1.84
N LEU A 192 3.22 -12.78 -1.40
CA LEU A 192 3.95 -12.31 -0.22
C LEU A 192 4.48 -10.88 -0.42
N ARG A 193 4.99 -10.56 -1.61
CA ARG A 193 5.44 -9.21 -1.98
C ARG A 193 4.29 -8.21 -2.05
N PHE A 194 3.12 -8.65 -2.50
CA PHE A 194 1.89 -7.86 -2.55
C PHE A 194 1.30 -7.58 -1.15
N ALA A 195 1.28 -8.58 -0.27
CA ALA A 195 0.87 -8.42 1.13
C ALA A 195 1.85 -7.53 1.93
N GLY A 196 3.15 -7.77 1.79
CA GLY A 196 4.22 -7.09 2.51
C GLY A 196 4.62 -7.77 3.82
N SER A 197 5.67 -7.28 4.46
CA SER A 197 6.20 -7.85 5.71
C SER A 197 5.29 -7.64 6.91
N HIS A 198 5.29 -8.61 7.83
CA HIS A 198 4.70 -8.47 9.17
C HIS A 198 5.54 -7.59 10.10
N THR A 199 6.86 -7.58 9.94
CA THR A 199 7.73 -6.60 10.59
C THR A 199 7.41 -5.20 10.05
N PRO A 200 7.16 -4.19 10.93
CA PRO A 200 7.21 -2.81 10.49
C PRO A 200 8.63 -2.56 9.99
N ALA A 201 8.77 -2.08 8.75
CA ALA A 201 10.07 -1.67 8.24
C ALA A 201 10.64 -0.61 9.17
N THR A 202 11.94 -0.66 9.49
CA THR A 202 12.58 0.32 10.38
C THR A 202 12.51 1.70 9.72
N VAL A 203 11.55 2.53 10.15
CA VAL A 203 11.12 3.71 9.39
C VAL A 203 12.17 4.82 9.48
N GLY A 204 13.07 4.86 8.50
CA GLY A 204 13.69 6.12 8.08
C GLY A 204 12.58 7.11 7.71
N PRO A 205 12.63 8.37 8.18
CA PRO A 205 11.45 9.20 8.38
C PRO A 205 10.73 9.59 7.08
N THR A 206 9.78 8.73 6.68
CA THR A 206 8.76 8.96 5.64
C THR A 206 7.37 8.73 6.23
N ALA A 207 7.11 9.39 7.36
CA ALA A 207 5.75 9.86 7.63
C ALA A 207 5.28 10.68 6.42
N LEU A 208 3.99 10.58 6.08
CA LEU A 208 3.38 11.36 4.99
C LEU A 208 3.65 12.86 5.24
N THR A 209 4.47 13.49 4.40
CA THR A 209 4.75 14.91 4.55
C THR A 209 3.61 15.71 3.92
N GLY A 210 3.46 16.98 4.30
CA GLY A 210 2.41 17.84 3.75
C GLY A 210 2.48 18.07 2.23
N GLY A 211 3.57 17.67 1.56
CA GLY A 211 3.69 17.66 0.11
C GLY A 211 3.21 16.38 -0.58
N ASP A 212 3.14 15.26 0.15
CA ASP A 212 2.71 13.94 -0.35
C ASP A 212 1.19 13.75 -0.24
N LEU A 213 0.52 14.60 0.55
CA LEU A 213 -0.92 14.52 0.82
C LEU A 213 -1.74 15.37 -0.16
N PRO A 214 -2.88 14.86 -0.65
CA PRO A 214 -3.91 15.67 -1.30
C PRO A 214 -4.27 16.91 -0.48
N THR A 215 -4.44 18.07 -1.12
CA THR A 215 -4.62 19.37 -0.47
C THR A 215 -5.78 19.42 0.54
N THR A 216 -6.81 18.60 0.30
CA THR A 216 -7.94 18.33 1.20
C THR A 216 -7.52 17.67 2.52
N LEU A 217 -6.71 16.61 2.46
CA LEU A 217 -6.21 15.89 3.63
C LEU A 217 -5.13 16.68 4.36
N ALA A 218 -4.24 17.35 3.60
CA ALA A 218 -3.24 18.25 4.16
C ALA A 218 -3.86 19.38 5.00
N GLY A 219 -5.01 19.91 4.59
CA GLY A 219 -5.77 20.91 5.35
C GLY A 219 -6.42 20.40 6.64
N LEU A 220 -6.73 19.09 6.74
CA LEU A 220 -7.23 18.48 7.97
C LEU A 220 -6.09 18.25 8.98
N VAL A 221 -4.93 17.76 8.50
CA VAL A 221 -3.71 17.52 9.29
C VAL A 221 -3.11 18.83 9.82
N ALA A 222 -2.89 19.82 8.95
CA ALA A 222 -2.31 21.10 9.35
C ALA A 222 -3.27 22.03 10.14
N GLY A 223 -4.57 21.71 10.13
CA GLY A 223 -5.62 22.63 10.54
C GLY A 223 -5.80 23.79 9.56
N SER A 224 -6.61 24.78 9.94
CA SER A 224 -6.87 25.99 9.14
C SER A 224 -5.56 26.70 8.75
N THR A 225 -5.21 26.63 7.47
CA THR A 225 -4.06 27.34 6.87
C THR A 225 -4.33 28.85 6.72
N THR A 226 -5.54 29.30 7.04
CA THR A 226 -6.05 30.66 6.83
C THR A 226 -6.37 31.37 8.15
N GLY A 227 -5.43 31.33 9.10
CA GLY A 227 -5.57 32.02 10.40
C GLY A 227 -6.47 31.29 11.39
N THR A 228 -6.70 31.94 12.54
CA THR A 228 -7.45 31.38 13.68
C THR A 228 -8.89 31.03 13.27
N PRO A 229 -9.28 29.74 13.21
CA PRO A 229 -10.55 29.31 12.61
C PRO A 229 -11.80 29.59 13.47
N GLY A 230 -11.61 30.13 14.67
CA GLY A 230 -12.69 30.60 15.53
C GLY A 230 -12.47 32.05 15.93
N ARG A 231 -13.52 32.87 15.81
CA ARG A 231 -13.54 34.27 16.23
C ARG A 231 -14.62 34.52 17.28
N ARG A 232 -14.32 35.40 18.22
CA ARG A 232 -15.34 36.04 19.07
C ARG A 232 -16.25 36.87 18.16
N VAL A 233 -17.56 36.73 18.34
CA VAL A 233 -18.55 37.54 17.63
C VAL A 233 -18.63 38.91 18.31
N ASP A 234 -18.57 39.98 17.53
CA ASP A 234 -18.62 41.36 18.04
C ASP A 234 -19.90 41.59 18.88
N GLY A 235 -19.73 41.92 20.16
CA GLY A 235 -20.84 42.11 21.09
C GLY A 235 -21.50 40.81 21.59
N GLY A 236 -20.97 39.63 21.26
CA GLY A 236 -21.32 38.35 21.88
C GLY A 236 -20.85 38.25 23.34
N GLU A 237 -21.28 37.21 24.06
CA GLU A 237 -21.01 37.08 25.51
C GLU A 237 -19.51 36.99 25.83
N ALA A 238 -18.76 36.11 25.13
CA ALA A 238 -17.30 36.04 25.25
C ALA A 238 -16.58 37.36 24.89
N SER A 239 -17.10 38.13 23.92
CA SER A 239 -16.56 39.45 23.56
C SER A 239 -16.79 40.48 24.67
N ARG A 240 -17.96 40.48 25.32
CA ARG A 240 -18.25 41.36 26.46
C ARG A 240 -17.40 41.00 27.67
N ALA A 241 -17.31 39.73 28.03
CA ALA A 241 -16.50 39.28 29.17
C ALA A 241 -15.02 39.67 28.99
N TYR A 242 -14.44 39.47 27.81
CA TYR A 242 -13.09 39.93 27.49
C TYR A 242 -12.93 41.45 27.62
N HIS A 243 -13.86 42.23 27.04
CA HIS A 243 -13.83 43.70 27.16
C HIS A 243 -14.10 44.22 28.58
N GLU A 244 -14.81 43.48 29.44
CA GLU A 244 -14.97 43.80 30.86
C GLU A 244 -13.64 43.62 31.62
N VAL A 245 -12.85 42.58 31.34
CA VAL A 245 -11.50 42.43 31.91
C VAL A 245 -10.59 43.55 31.43
N VAL A 246 -10.50 43.79 30.11
CA VAL A 246 -9.66 44.85 29.54
C VAL A 246 -10.06 46.23 30.06
N GLY A 247 -11.37 46.48 30.22
CA GLY A 247 -11.89 47.71 30.82
C GLY A 247 -11.51 47.87 32.30
N ALA A 248 -11.57 46.80 33.08
CA ALA A 248 -11.17 46.80 34.49
C ALA A 248 -9.64 46.96 34.67
N LEU A 249 -8.82 46.38 33.79
CA LEU A 249 -7.38 46.61 33.75
C LEU A 249 -7.06 48.07 33.39
N ALA A 250 -7.74 48.65 32.39
CA ALA A 250 -7.58 50.06 32.04
C ALA A 250 -8.12 51.03 33.12
N ASP A 251 -9.09 50.62 33.94
CA ASP A 251 -9.49 51.31 35.18
C ASP A 251 -8.35 51.25 36.21
N ALA A 252 -7.77 50.07 36.43
CA ALA A 252 -6.68 49.86 37.39
C ALA A 252 -5.41 50.64 37.01
N GLU A 253 -5.02 50.68 35.73
CA GLU A 253 -3.89 51.52 35.26
C GLU A 253 -4.12 53.01 35.59
N ARG A 254 -5.34 53.52 35.36
CA ARG A 254 -5.69 54.91 35.66
C ARG A 254 -5.61 55.22 37.15
N GLU A 255 -6.16 54.36 38.01
CA GLU A 255 -6.11 54.58 39.45
C GLU A 255 -4.73 54.29 40.07
N LEU A 256 -3.90 53.47 39.42
CA LEU A 256 -2.49 53.33 39.76
C LEU A 256 -1.69 54.61 39.51
N VAL A 257 -2.00 55.36 38.44
CA VAL A 257 -1.45 56.70 38.20
C VAL A 257 -1.95 57.70 39.27
N THR A 258 -3.23 57.66 39.65
CA THR A 258 -3.77 58.45 40.77
C THR A 258 -3.03 58.16 42.07
N LEU A 259 -2.85 56.88 42.41
CA LEU A 259 -2.19 56.41 43.62
C LEU A 259 -0.70 56.77 43.64
N GLY A 260 0.00 56.63 42.52
CA GLY A 260 1.41 57.03 42.35
C GLY A 260 1.63 58.55 42.38
N GLY A 261 0.58 59.36 42.46
CA GLY A 261 0.64 60.81 42.57
C GLY A 261 0.79 61.34 44.02
N PRO A 262 0.99 62.66 44.19
CA PRO A 262 1.14 63.28 45.51
C PRO A 262 -0.15 63.21 46.35
N ALA A 263 -1.33 63.11 45.72
CA ALA A 263 -2.59 62.88 46.41
C ALA A 263 -2.66 61.48 47.04
N GLY A 264 -2.18 60.45 46.34
CA GLY A 264 -2.07 59.08 46.86
C GLY A 264 -1.14 58.99 48.06
N LEU A 265 0.04 59.63 48.00
CA LEU A 265 0.99 59.69 49.12
C LEU A 265 0.39 60.39 50.37
N LEU A 266 -0.26 61.54 50.20
CA LEU A 266 -0.76 62.36 51.32
C LEU A 266 -2.08 61.86 51.90
N THR A 267 -3.03 61.47 51.06
CA THR A 267 -4.42 61.15 51.47
C THR A 267 -4.79 59.67 51.32
N GLY A 268 -4.09 58.94 50.44
CA GLY A 268 -4.50 57.62 49.98
C GLY A 268 -5.52 57.64 48.82
N ALA A 269 -5.63 58.76 48.09
CA ALA A 269 -6.46 58.85 46.88
C ALA A 269 -6.08 57.76 45.85
N GLY A 270 -7.07 57.28 45.09
CA GLY A 270 -6.90 56.19 44.12
C GLY A 270 -6.76 54.80 44.74
N ARG A 271 -6.40 54.65 46.04
CA ARG A 271 -6.16 53.32 46.63
C ARG A 271 -7.41 52.43 46.61
N ARG A 272 -8.54 52.92 47.13
CA ARG A 272 -9.78 52.13 47.19
C ARG A 272 -10.34 51.85 45.80
N ASP A 273 -10.15 52.81 44.91
CA ASP A 273 -10.66 52.79 43.55
C ASP A 273 -9.87 51.76 42.72
N LEU A 274 -8.53 51.73 42.89
CA LEU A 274 -7.64 50.69 42.40
C LEU A 274 -7.94 49.30 43.00
N GLU A 275 -8.10 49.20 44.33
CA GLU A 275 -8.52 47.95 44.99
C GLU A 275 -9.86 47.44 44.40
N SER A 276 -10.81 48.34 44.13
CA SER A 276 -12.09 47.99 43.47
C SER A 276 -11.95 47.62 41.99
N ALA A 277 -10.96 48.18 41.28
CA ALA A 277 -10.71 47.89 39.88
C ALA A 277 -10.05 46.51 39.72
N LEU A 278 -9.11 46.17 40.60
CA LEU A 278 -8.49 44.85 40.65
C LEU A 278 -9.49 43.75 41.05
N VAL A 279 -10.37 44.00 42.03
CA VAL A 279 -11.45 43.06 42.37
C VAL A 279 -12.42 42.87 41.21
N ARG A 280 -12.90 43.96 40.57
CA ARG A 280 -13.74 43.87 39.36
C ARG A 280 -13.01 43.16 38.19
N GLY A 281 -11.70 43.34 38.08
CA GLY A 281 -10.85 42.64 37.12
C GLY A 281 -10.81 41.14 37.36
N ARG A 282 -10.59 40.70 38.61
CA ARG A 282 -10.67 39.28 39.00
C ARG A 282 -12.07 38.71 38.75
N GLU A 283 -13.13 39.40 39.19
CA GLU A 283 -14.52 38.99 38.97
C GLU A 283 -14.90 38.90 37.47
N ALA A 284 -14.31 39.73 36.61
CA ALA A 284 -14.46 39.62 35.16
C ALA A 284 -13.63 38.46 34.57
N LEU A 285 -12.42 38.24 35.09
CA LEU A 285 -11.50 37.21 34.62
C LEU A 285 -11.99 35.80 34.99
N ASP A 286 -12.51 35.61 36.20
CA ASP A 286 -13.14 34.36 36.63
C ASP A 286 -14.39 34.05 35.80
N ARG A 287 -15.17 35.07 35.42
CA ARG A 287 -16.30 34.92 34.48
C ARG A 287 -15.84 34.56 33.07
N TYR A 288 -14.78 35.21 32.55
CA TYR A 288 -14.21 34.87 31.24
C TYR A 288 -13.64 33.44 31.22
N GLY A 289 -12.87 33.07 32.25
CA GLY A 289 -12.39 31.71 32.46
C GLY A 289 -13.53 30.69 32.62
N GLY A 290 -14.65 31.07 33.23
CA GLY A 290 -15.86 30.25 33.31
C GLY A 290 -16.46 29.94 31.93
N LEU A 291 -16.49 30.93 31.03
CA LEU A 291 -16.90 30.76 29.63
C LEU A 291 -15.91 29.87 28.86
N VAL A 292 -14.60 30.09 29.01
CA VAL A 292 -13.58 29.22 28.40
C VAL A 292 -13.70 27.76 28.89
N ALA A 293 -14.03 27.55 30.17
CA ALA A 293 -14.32 26.21 30.69
C ALA A 293 -15.59 25.60 30.09
N GLU A 294 -16.64 26.39 29.83
CA GLU A 294 -17.88 25.88 29.19
C GLU A 294 -17.63 25.51 27.72
N VAL A 295 -16.79 26.27 27.02
CA VAL A 295 -16.30 25.94 25.66
C VAL A 295 -15.49 24.63 25.67
N LEU A 296 -14.50 24.49 26.55
CA LEU A 296 -13.69 23.26 26.64
C LEU A 296 -14.51 22.03 27.04
N ARG A 297 -15.54 22.21 27.89
CA ARG A 297 -16.48 21.14 28.28
C ARG A 297 -17.58 20.88 27.26
N SER A 298 -17.81 21.75 26.26
CA SER A 298 -18.92 21.56 25.30
C SER A 298 -18.71 20.42 24.31
N ASP A 299 -17.46 20.03 24.05
CA ASP A 299 -17.08 18.85 23.26
C ASP A 299 -16.02 17.98 23.99
N GLY A 300 -16.05 18.00 25.33
CA GLY A 300 -15.16 17.21 26.19
C GLY A 300 -15.49 15.71 26.12
N GLY A 301 -14.98 15.05 25.09
CA GLY A 301 -15.51 13.78 24.59
C GLY A 301 -15.63 12.62 25.59
N THR A 302 -16.86 12.21 25.85
CA THR A 302 -17.25 10.81 26.11
C THR A 302 -18.61 10.53 25.46
N ALA A 303 -18.81 9.32 24.93
CA ALA A 303 -20.10 8.79 24.47
C ALA A 303 -20.90 9.61 23.41
N GLY A 304 -20.24 9.99 22.31
CA GLY A 304 -20.79 10.05 20.93
C GLY A 304 -22.28 10.29 20.69
N THR A 305 -22.85 11.37 21.23
CA THR A 305 -24.31 11.66 21.17
C THR A 305 -24.68 13.09 20.76
N GLN A 306 -23.72 14.00 20.61
CA GLN A 306 -23.95 15.37 20.15
C GLN A 306 -23.27 15.58 18.80
N SER A 307 -23.93 16.32 17.89
CA SER A 307 -23.40 16.67 16.57
C SER A 307 -22.73 18.05 16.60
N ALA A 308 -21.78 18.29 15.70
CA ALA A 308 -21.17 19.60 15.48
C ALA A 308 -22.21 20.69 15.14
N ALA A 309 -23.40 20.33 14.64
CA ALA A 309 -24.51 21.27 14.54
C ALA A 309 -25.00 21.77 15.91
N GLU A 310 -25.10 20.88 16.90
CA GLU A 310 -25.49 21.23 18.27
C GLU A 310 -24.36 21.99 18.97
N SER A 311 -23.12 21.49 18.92
CA SER A 311 -21.92 22.19 19.43
C SER A 311 -21.78 23.59 18.82
N GLY A 312 -21.97 23.71 17.50
CA GLY A 312 -21.97 24.98 16.78
C GLY A 312 -23.05 25.96 17.28
N THR A 313 -24.29 25.50 17.52
CA THR A 313 -25.31 26.37 18.14
C THR A 313 -24.99 26.73 19.60
N ARG A 314 -24.24 25.88 20.32
CA ARG A 314 -23.82 26.14 21.70
C ARG A 314 -22.69 27.17 21.77
N LEU A 315 -21.68 27.06 20.92
CA LEU A 315 -20.62 28.07 20.73
C LEU A 315 -21.21 29.40 20.25
N ALA A 316 -22.17 29.38 19.33
CA ALA A 316 -22.87 30.58 18.87
C ALA A 316 -23.64 31.29 19.99
N ARG A 317 -24.25 30.56 20.93
CA ARG A 317 -24.89 31.15 22.13
C ARG A 317 -23.88 31.86 23.04
N LEU A 318 -22.69 31.29 23.21
CA LEU A 318 -21.58 31.89 23.96
C LEU A 318 -20.93 33.09 23.22
N GLY A 319 -21.38 33.40 22.01
CA GLY A 319 -20.85 34.50 21.19
C GLY A 319 -19.54 34.16 20.48
N ILE A 320 -19.35 32.89 20.11
CA ILE A 320 -18.18 32.39 19.37
C ILE A 320 -18.65 31.82 18.03
N ALA A 321 -17.99 32.19 16.95
CA ALA A 321 -18.21 31.65 15.62
C ALA A 321 -16.97 30.88 15.16
N VAL A 322 -17.16 29.61 14.78
CA VAL A 322 -16.16 28.79 14.08
C VAL A 322 -16.49 28.86 12.59
N ASP A 323 -15.49 29.09 11.74
CA ASP A 323 -15.69 29.14 10.29
C ASP A 323 -15.90 27.72 9.74
N PRO A 324 -16.91 27.50 8.86
CA PRO A 324 -17.28 26.17 8.40
C PRO A 324 -16.18 25.55 7.52
N PRO A 325 -15.96 24.22 7.59
CA PRO A 325 -14.97 23.54 6.77
C PRO A 325 -15.31 23.61 5.28
N SER A 326 -14.28 23.78 4.44
CA SER A 326 -14.41 23.82 2.97
C SER A 326 -14.49 22.43 2.32
N THR A 327 -14.45 21.37 3.14
CA THR A 327 -14.36 19.95 2.75
C THR A 327 -15.62 19.20 3.17
N THR A 328 -16.25 18.48 2.25
CA THR A 328 -17.35 17.54 2.53
C THR A 328 -16.82 16.12 2.65
N GLY A 329 -17.53 15.25 3.38
CA GLY A 329 -17.16 13.82 3.53
C GLY A 329 -16.94 13.09 2.20
N GLU A 330 -17.76 13.39 1.19
CA GLU A 330 -17.61 12.88 -0.19
C GLU A 330 -16.23 13.23 -0.79
N ARG A 331 -15.76 14.49 -0.63
CA ARG A 331 -14.42 14.90 -1.08
C ARG A 331 -13.30 14.24 -0.28
N ILE A 332 -13.53 13.98 1.01
CA ILE A 332 -12.57 13.25 1.86
C ILE A 332 -12.47 11.80 1.38
N GLY A 333 -13.59 11.13 1.10
CA GLY A 333 -13.64 9.79 0.51
C GLY A 333 -12.88 9.69 -0.81
N GLU A 334 -13.14 10.59 -1.76
CA GLU A 334 -12.42 10.66 -3.05
C GLU A 334 -10.91 10.96 -2.86
N SER A 335 -10.54 11.75 -1.83
CA SER A 335 -9.14 12.03 -1.53
C SER A 335 -8.40 10.82 -0.94
N LEU A 336 -9.06 10.06 -0.05
CA LEU A 336 -8.54 8.81 0.49
C LEU A 336 -8.45 7.73 -0.60
N ARG A 337 -9.43 7.67 -1.51
CA ARG A 337 -9.43 6.82 -2.71
C ARG A 337 -8.24 7.15 -3.62
N GLY A 338 -8.07 8.42 -3.98
CA GLY A 338 -6.97 8.87 -4.84
C GLY A 338 -5.60 8.57 -4.23
N LEU A 339 -5.43 8.80 -2.92
CA LEU A 339 -4.22 8.44 -2.18
C LEU A 339 -3.98 6.92 -2.20
N ALA A 340 -4.99 6.10 -1.93
CA ALA A 340 -4.86 4.64 -1.93
C ALA A 340 -4.49 4.09 -3.32
N ILE A 341 -5.13 4.61 -4.38
CA ILE A 341 -4.83 4.22 -5.76
C ILE A 341 -3.39 4.60 -6.13
N GLY A 342 -2.95 5.83 -5.82
CA GLY A 342 -1.58 6.28 -6.08
C GLY A 342 -0.53 5.42 -5.37
N LEU A 343 -0.67 5.22 -4.07
CA LEU A 343 0.24 4.40 -3.26
C LEU A 343 0.35 2.95 -3.75
N LEU A 344 -0.76 2.36 -4.21
CA LEU A 344 -0.76 1.01 -4.77
C LEU A 344 -0.13 0.98 -6.19
N GLN A 345 -0.36 2.01 -7.01
CA GLN A 345 0.25 2.13 -8.34
C GLN A 345 1.76 2.43 -8.29
N GLU A 346 2.25 3.05 -7.22
CA GLU A 346 3.68 3.16 -6.88
C GLU A 346 4.34 1.80 -6.56
N GLY A 347 3.54 0.74 -6.37
CA GLY A 347 4.02 -0.61 -6.05
C GLY A 347 4.29 -0.86 -4.57
N LEU A 348 3.66 -0.09 -3.67
CA LEU A 348 3.73 -0.32 -2.23
C LEU A 348 2.83 -1.48 -1.82
N ALA A 349 3.35 -2.35 -0.94
CA ALA A 349 2.62 -3.50 -0.43
C ALA A 349 1.44 -3.10 0.49
N LEU A 350 0.38 -3.91 0.51
CA LEU A 350 -0.86 -3.63 1.24
C LEU A 350 -0.64 -3.23 2.72
N ARG A 351 0.27 -3.92 3.42
CA ARG A 351 0.58 -3.62 4.84
C ARG A 351 1.26 -2.26 5.04
N SER A 352 2.11 -1.79 4.12
CA SER A 352 2.75 -0.48 4.25
C SER A 352 1.82 0.67 3.83
N VAL A 353 0.93 0.44 2.85
CA VAL A 353 -0.18 1.36 2.55
C VAL A 353 -1.11 1.47 3.77
N ALA A 354 -1.46 0.35 4.41
CA ALA A 354 -2.24 0.34 5.65
C ALA A 354 -1.51 1.05 6.81
N GLN A 355 -0.19 0.96 6.91
CA GLN A 355 0.58 1.72 7.91
C GLN A 355 0.51 3.24 7.65
N ARG A 356 0.60 3.67 6.38
CA ARG A 356 0.44 5.09 5.99
C ARG A 356 -0.95 5.63 6.33
N PHE A 357 -2.03 4.85 6.10
CA PHE A 357 -3.39 5.25 6.50
C PHE A 357 -3.61 5.23 8.03
N ALA A 358 -2.94 4.35 8.78
CA ALA A 358 -2.99 4.37 10.24
C ALA A 358 -2.34 5.64 10.81
N LEU A 359 -1.14 6.00 10.33
CA LEU A 359 -0.47 7.26 10.69
C LEU A 359 -1.30 8.49 10.31
N LEU A 360 -1.99 8.47 9.17
CA LEU A 360 -2.93 9.54 8.79
C LEU A 360 -4.12 9.62 9.75
N ALA A 361 -4.68 8.49 10.18
CA ALA A 361 -5.76 8.48 11.16
C ALA A 361 -5.31 9.04 12.52
N GLU A 362 -4.13 8.67 13.00
CA GLU A 362 -3.50 9.20 14.22
C GLU A 362 -3.25 10.72 14.14
N GLN A 363 -2.80 11.23 12.98
CA GLN A 363 -2.56 12.66 12.75
C GLN A 363 -3.83 13.50 12.60
N VAL A 364 -4.96 12.90 12.23
CA VAL A 364 -6.23 13.61 11.97
C VAL A 364 -7.25 13.42 13.11
N GLN A 365 -7.05 12.44 14.00
CA GLN A 365 -7.94 12.18 15.12
C GLN A 365 -8.00 13.40 16.08
N PRO A 366 -9.20 13.91 16.41
CA PRO A 366 -9.34 15.06 17.30
C PRO A 366 -8.82 14.74 18.71
N LEU A 367 -7.97 15.62 19.24
CA LEU A 367 -7.40 15.48 20.57
C LEU A 367 -8.48 15.61 21.67
N SER A 368 -8.27 14.91 22.79
CA SER A 368 -9.11 15.08 23.98
C SER A 368 -8.87 16.45 24.64
N ASN A 369 -9.95 17.09 25.10
CA ASN A 369 -9.87 18.35 25.85
C ASN A 369 -9.35 18.19 27.30
N ALA A 370 -9.12 16.96 27.78
CA ALA A 370 -8.62 16.70 29.13
C ALA A 370 -7.31 17.45 29.48
N PRO A 371 -6.22 17.41 28.68
CA PRO A 371 -5.03 18.23 28.92
C PRO A 371 -5.31 19.74 28.92
N LEU A 372 -6.18 20.25 28.04
CA LEU A 372 -6.53 21.68 27.99
C LEU A 372 -7.32 22.14 29.23
N LEU A 373 -8.12 21.24 29.83
CA LEU A 373 -8.79 21.49 31.11
C LEU A 373 -7.80 21.49 32.28
N ALA A 374 -6.81 20.58 32.29
CA ALA A 374 -5.75 20.58 33.30
C ALA A 374 -4.85 21.85 33.20
N GLU A 375 -4.56 22.32 32.00
CA GLU A 375 -3.83 23.57 31.76
C GLU A 375 -4.64 24.80 32.23
N LEU A 376 -5.96 24.81 32.00
CA LEU A 376 -6.88 25.84 32.49
C LEU A 376 -6.91 25.93 34.03
N ASP A 377 -6.98 24.78 34.71
CA ASP A 377 -6.96 24.75 36.18
C ASP A 377 -5.58 25.13 36.73
N GLY A 378 -4.50 24.80 36.00
CA GLY A 378 -3.14 25.25 36.29
C GLY A 378 -2.98 26.78 36.26
N LEU A 379 -3.58 27.47 35.28
CA LEU A 379 -3.57 28.94 35.22
C LEU A 379 -4.28 29.59 36.42
N ARG A 380 -5.38 28.99 36.91
CA ARG A 380 -6.18 29.54 38.02
C ARG A 380 -5.60 29.29 39.41
N ALA A 381 -4.81 28.21 39.58
CA ALA A 381 -4.29 27.82 40.89
C ALA A 381 -3.22 28.78 41.44
N ALA A 382 -2.69 29.69 40.62
CA ALA A 382 -1.59 30.59 40.95
C ALA A 382 -2.07 31.92 41.58
N ASP A 383 -2.70 31.87 42.77
CA ASP A 383 -3.11 33.08 43.49
C ASP A 383 -1.87 33.99 43.78
N PRO A 384 -1.77 35.20 43.20
CA PRO A 384 -0.59 36.06 43.35
C PRO A 384 -0.45 36.68 44.74
N HIS A 385 -1.52 36.68 45.55
CA HIS A 385 -1.59 37.47 46.77
C HIS A 385 -0.73 36.92 47.91
N ASP A 386 -0.51 35.60 47.96
CA ASP A 386 0.28 34.94 49.01
C ASP A 386 1.80 35.09 48.83
N ARG A 387 2.30 35.50 47.65
CA ARG A 387 3.75 35.60 47.42
C ARG A 387 4.34 36.88 48.06
N PRO A 388 5.28 36.78 49.01
CA PRO A 388 5.89 37.95 49.64
C PRO A 388 6.87 38.63 48.68
N LEU A 389 6.57 39.88 48.29
CA LEU A 389 7.46 40.66 47.41
C LEU A 389 8.71 41.13 48.18
N PRO A 390 9.93 40.66 47.83
CA PRO A 390 11.15 41.05 48.52
C PRO A 390 11.40 42.57 48.38
N PRO A 391 11.79 43.28 49.45
CA PRO A 391 12.13 44.69 49.35
C PRO A 391 13.51 44.86 48.71
N ASP A 392 13.57 45.54 47.56
CA ASP A 392 14.83 46.07 47.04
C ASP A 392 15.46 47.02 48.08
N PRO A 393 16.76 46.87 48.40
CA PRO A 393 17.46 47.85 49.22
C PRO A 393 17.54 49.19 48.47
N PRO A 394 17.38 50.34 49.14
CA PRO A 394 17.49 51.64 48.50
C PRO A 394 18.90 51.83 47.90
N GLY A 395 18.96 51.96 46.58
CA GLY A 395 20.22 52.04 45.84
C GLY A 395 21.14 53.18 46.31
N PRO A 396 22.47 53.03 46.21
CA PRO A 396 23.43 53.95 46.84
C PRO A 396 23.30 55.39 46.36
N GLY A 397 22.89 55.62 45.10
CA GLY A 397 22.60 56.97 44.58
C GLY A 397 21.40 57.66 45.25
N VAL A 398 20.39 56.90 45.68
CA VAL A 398 19.24 57.43 46.41
C VAL A 398 19.64 57.82 47.83
N LEU A 399 20.43 56.98 48.51
CA LEU A 399 20.97 57.29 49.83
C LEU A 399 21.95 58.49 49.80
N ALA A 400 22.75 58.62 48.74
CA ALA A 400 23.60 59.80 48.54
C ALA A 400 22.76 61.07 48.31
N ALA A 401 21.68 60.99 47.53
CA ALA A 401 20.78 62.12 47.30
C ALA A 401 20.01 62.54 48.57
N THR A 402 19.61 61.61 49.43
CA THR A 402 18.96 61.93 50.73
C THR A 402 19.96 62.51 51.73
N GLY A 403 21.21 62.03 51.72
CA GLY A 403 22.32 62.67 52.41
C GLY A 403 22.56 64.11 51.95
N LEU A 404 22.50 64.37 50.64
CA LEU A 404 22.62 65.72 50.08
C LEU A 404 21.43 66.62 50.44
N ALA A 405 20.20 66.11 50.44
CA ALA A 405 19.03 66.84 50.92
C ALA A 405 19.17 67.22 52.42
N GLY A 406 19.62 66.28 53.25
CA GLY A 406 19.94 66.53 54.65
C GLY A 406 21.07 67.55 54.84
N ALA A 407 22.13 67.46 54.05
CA ALA A 407 23.26 68.38 54.03
C ALA A 407 22.81 69.84 53.70
N LEU A 408 21.94 70.03 52.71
CA LEU A 408 21.36 71.35 52.41
C LEU A 408 20.46 71.87 53.54
N GLY A 409 19.71 70.98 54.20
CA GLY A 409 18.97 71.31 55.43
C GLY A 409 19.88 71.63 56.62
N GLY A 410 21.13 71.15 56.64
CA GLY A 410 22.10 71.30 57.72
C GLY A 410 22.85 72.65 57.77
N LEU A 411 22.61 73.55 56.81
CA LEU A 411 23.33 74.83 56.66
C LEU A 411 23.00 75.91 57.74
N TRP A 412 22.41 75.53 58.87
CA TRP A 412 22.06 76.44 59.97
C TRP A 412 23.14 76.49 61.05
N THR A 413 23.41 77.68 61.55
CA THR A 413 24.23 77.93 62.74
C THR A 413 23.36 78.17 63.98
N TRP A 414 23.95 78.09 65.17
CA TRP A 414 23.24 78.34 66.43
C TRP A 414 22.66 79.78 66.48
N PRO A 415 21.40 79.99 66.88
CA PRO A 415 20.50 79.06 67.58
C PRO A 415 19.55 78.24 66.68
N ALA A 416 19.62 78.34 65.35
CA ALA A 416 18.63 77.79 64.43
C ALA A 416 18.75 76.27 64.15
N LEU A 417 19.63 75.54 64.85
CA LEU A 417 19.88 74.11 64.65
C LEU A 417 18.63 73.20 64.61
N PRO A 418 17.54 73.43 65.36
CA PRO A 418 16.33 72.60 65.24
C PRO A 418 15.73 72.54 63.83
N ALA A 419 15.93 73.58 63.00
CA ALA A 419 15.47 73.60 61.61
C ALA A 419 16.14 72.53 60.73
N ALA A 420 17.38 72.13 61.05
CA ALA A 420 18.10 71.07 60.32
C ALA A 420 17.45 69.69 60.47
N LEU A 421 16.62 69.48 61.50
CA LEU A 421 15.88 68.23 61.69
C LEU A 421 14.64 68.11 60.78
N ALA A 422 14.21 69.18 60.12
CA ALA A 422 12.99 69.17 59.30
C ALA A 422 13.09 68.22 58.10
N VAL A 423 14.24 68.15 57.42
CA VAL A 423 14.46 67.27 56.26
C VAL A 423 14.52 65.77 56.66
N PRO A 424 15.34 65.32 57.64
CA PRO A 424 15.30 63.92 58.06
C PRO A 424 13.97 63.50 58.69
N LEU A 425 13.25 64.41 59.39
CA LEU A 425 11.91 64.13 59.90
C LEU A 425 10.88 63.98 58.78
N LEU A 426 10.90 64.84 57.76
CA LEU A 426 10.06 64.71 56.56
C LEU A 426 10.27 63.37 55.85
N LEU A 427 11.53 62.95 55.67
CA LEU A 427 11.87 61.70 54.99
C LEU A 427 11.48 60.46 55.80
N THR A 428 11.77 60.44 57.11
CA THR A 428 11.37 59.32 57.99
C THR A 428 9.86 59.17 58.11
N LEU A 429 9.15 60.27 58.37
CA LEU A 429 7.70 60.26 58.49
C LEU A 429 7.03 59.94 57.14
N GLY A 430 7.57 60.46 56.03
CA GLY A 430 7.09 60.18 54.68
C GLY A 430 7.18 58.70 54.30
N VAL A 431 8.33 58.05 54.55
CA VAL A 431 8.50 56.61 54.30
C VAL A 431 7.63 55.79 55.26
N LEU A 432 7.48 56.20 56.53
CA LEU A 432 6.58 55.53 57.48
C LEU A 432 5.11 55.59 57.02
N VAL A 433 4.65 56.73 56.50
CA VAL A 433 3.32 56.87 55.90
C VAL A 433 3.20 55.97 54.67
N ALA A 434 4.18 55.95 53.77
CA ALA A 434 4.16 55.07 52.59
C ALA A 434 4.04 53.58 52.96
N VAL A 435 4.77 53.13 53.99
CA VAL A 435 4.73 51.74 54.50
C VAL A 435 3.37 51.39 55.11
N VAL A 436 2.71 52.33 55.80
CA VAL A 436 1.35 52.13 56.36
C VAL A 436 0.25 52.19 55.27
N ARG A 437 0.52 52.84 54.13
CA ARG A 437 -0.48 53.08 53.07
C ARG A 437 -0.60 51.94 52.05
N LEU A 438 0.33 50.98 51.99
CA LEU A 438 0.28 49.83 51.06
C LEU A 438 0.19 48.48 51.81
N PRO A 439 -0.63 47.51 51.34
CA PRO A 439 -0.67 46.18 51.94
C PRO A 439 0.57 45.36 51.53
N GLY A 440 1.35 44.93 52.52
CA GLY A 440 2.63 44.23 52.31
C GLY A 440 3.52 44.07 53.56
N GLY A 441 3.27 44.85 54.62
CA GLY A 441 3.70 44.53 55.98
C GLY A 441 4.92 45.30 56.55
N PRO A 442 5.18 45.15 57.87
CA PRO A 442 6.07 46.01 58.64
C PRO A 442 7.58 45.80 58.45
N GLY A 443 8.02 44.85 57.61
CA GLY A 443 9.45 44.57 57.38
C GLY A 443 10.26 45.77 56.87
N ARG A 444 9.59 46.76 56.29
CA ARG A 444 10.16 47.97 55.65
C ARG A 444 10.39 49.15 56.62
N VAL A 445 10.12 48.99 57.92
CA VAL A 445 10.48 49.99 58.95
C VAL A 445 12.00 50.18 59.05
N SER A 446 12.77 49.14 58.73
CA SER A 446 14.24 49.19 58.63
C SER A 446 14.74 50.21 57.59
N ASP A 447 14.07 50.31 56.43
CA ASP A 447 14.43 51.26 55.38
C ASP A 447 14.09 52.70 55.76
N ALA A 448 12.97 52.95 56.43
CA ALA A 448 12.67 54.27 57.01
C ALA A 448 13.82 54.76 57.92
N GLY A 449 14.41 53.85 58.70
CA GLY A 449 15.63 54.10 59.48
C GLY A 449 16.85 54.44 58.62
N ARG A 450 17.09 53.74 57.50
CA ARG A 450 18.19 54.03 56.55
C ARG A 450 18.06 55.41 55.92
N PHE A 451 16.86 55.75 55.43
CA PHE A 451 16.57 57.07 54.85
C PHE A 451 16.78 58.20 55.87
N GLY A 452 16.31 58.03 57.10
CA GLY A 452 16.52 58.99 58.19
C GLY A 452 17.98 59.15 58.58
N LEU A 453 18.71 58.04 58.73
CA LEU A 453 20.11 58.03 59.11
C LEU A 453 20.99 58.70 58.06
N ALA A 454 20.77 58.42 56.76
CA ALA A 454 21.52 59.05 55.68
C ALA A 454 21.32 60.60 55.67
N ALA A 455 20.07 61.05 55.79
CA ALA A 455 19.76 62.48 55.88
C ALA A 455 20.32 63.14 57.16
N LEU A 456 20.32 62.44 58.30
CA LEU A 456 20.87 62.93 59.58
C LEU A 456 22.41 63.00 59.55
N VAL A 457 23.09 62.04 58.92
CA VAL A 457 24.55 62.08 58.71
C VAL A 457 24.93 63.26 57.81
N GLY A 458 24.19 63.48 56.72
CA GLY A 458 24.38 64.66 55.86
C GLY A 458 24.17 65.98 56.62
N ALA A 459 23.07 66.09 57.37
CA ALA A 459 22.75 67.29 58.15
C ALA A 459 23.78 67.58 59.25
N THR A 460 24.26 66.57 59.98
CA THR A 460 25.24 66.76 61.07
C THR A 460 26.63 67.09 60.54
N ALA A 461 27.08 66.48 59.43
CA ALA A 461 28.35 66.81 58.78
C ALA A 461 28.40 68.26 58.29
N VAL A 462 27.30 68.77 57.71
CA VAL A 462 27.22 70.18 57.30
C VAL A 462 27.04 71.13 58.47
N ALA A 463 26.22 70.81 59.48
CA ALA A 463 26.05 71.67 60.64
C ALA A 463 27.39 71.89 61.40
N ALA A 464 28.19 70.84 61.55
CA ALA A 464 29.51 70.93 62.18
C ALA A 464 30.50 71.81 61.38
N THR A 465 30.53 71.66 60.06
CA THR A 465 31.42 72.45 59.18
C THR A 465 30.93 73.89 59.01
N ALA A 466 29.62 74.13 58.96
CA ALA A 466 29.01 75.47 58.94
C ALA A 466 29.33 76.26 60.22
N ALA A 467 29.26 75.61 61.39
CA ALA A 467 29.62 76.21 62.67
C ALA A 467 31.12 76.56 62.75
N ALA A 468 32.00 75.74 62.15
CA ALA A 468 33.45 75.99 62.12
C ALA A 468 33.87 77.05 61.09
N THR A 469 33.10 77.25 60.01
CA THR A 469 33.43 78.19 58.91
C THR A 469 32.71 79.53 58.97
N GLY A 470 31.72 79.68 59.85
CA GLY A 470 31.01 80.95 60.04
C GLY A 470 30.08 81.31 58.87
N LEU A 471 29.43 80.31 58.25
CA LEU A 471 28.55 80.55 57.10
C LEU A 471 27.42 81.56 57.41
N PRO A 472 27.11 82.46 56.47
CA PRO A 472 26.11 83.50 56.68
C PRO A 472 24.70 82.92 56.73
N VAL A 473 23.84 83.45 57.62
CA VAL A 473 22.51 82.90 57.94
C VAL A 473 21.59 82.76 56.72
N TRP A 474 21.76 83.59 55.68
CA TRP A 474 20.99 83.46 54.43
C TRP A 474 21.24 82.14 53.69
N ALA A 475 22.41 81.51 53.87
CA ALA A 475 22.71 80.21 53.28
C ALA A 475 21.81 79.10 53.87
N GLY A 476 21.53 79.12 55.18
CA GLY A 476 20.52 78.25 55.80
C GLY A 476 19.10 78.55 55.32
N ALA A 477 18.76 79.84 55.19
CA ALA A 477 17.44 80.29 54.71
C ALA A 477 17.14 79.88 53.26
N VAL A 478 18.15 79.73 52.40
CA VAL A 478 18.02 79.20 51.03
C VAL A 478 18.20 77.67 51.00
N GLY A 479 19.11 77.12 51.82
CA GLY A 479 19.37 75.68 51.90
C GLY A 479 18.17 74.86 52.38
N LEU A 480 17.41 75.37 53.36
CA LEU A 480 16.25 74.69 53.90
C LEU A 480 15.12 74.45 52.87
N PRO A 481 14.60 75.45 52.13
CA PRO A 481 13.56 75.21 51.13
C PRO A 481 14.06 74.35 49.95
N VAL A 482 15.34 74.44 49.57
CA VAL A 482 15.91 73.56 48.53
C VAL A 482 16.04 72.12 49.03
N GLY A 483 16.50 71.92 50.28
CA GLY A 483 16.58 70.60 50.92
C GLY A 483 15.21 69.95 51.16
N LEU A 484 14.21 70.73 51.54
CA LEU A 484 12.81 70.27 51.65
C LEU A 484 12.20 69.96 50.28
N GLY A 485 12.46 70.77 49.26
CA GLY A 485 12.03 70.53 47.89
C GLY A 485 12.65 69.26 47.30
N LEU A 486 13.96 69.08 47.46
CA LEU A 486 14.67 67.87 47.04
C LEU A 486 14.21 66.63 47.83
N GLY A 487 14.04 66.75 49.15
CA GLY A 487 13.52 65.67 49.99
C GLY A 487 12.08 65.27 49.63
N GLY A 488 11.22 66.25 49.35
CA GLY A 488 9.85 66.02 48.89
C GLY A 488 9.78 65.39 47.49
N TRP A 489 10.66 65.82 46.57
CA TRP A 489 10.78 65.22 45.24
C TRP A 489 11.30 63.77 45.31
N LEU A 490 12.34 63.51 46.12
CA LEU A 490 12.87 62.17 46.36
C LEU A 490 11.79 61.25 46.97
N LEU A 491 11.05 61.72 47.96
CA LEU A 491 9.95 60.98 48.59
C LEU A 491 8.80 60.69 47.61
N LEU A 492 8.38 61.69 46.82
CA LEU A 492 7.34 61.50 45.81
C LEU A 492 7.79 60.53 44.70
N ARG A 493 9.07 60.59 44.32
CA ARG A 493 9.65 59.64 43.36
C ARG A 493 9.71 58.23 43.93
N THR A 494 10.25 58.01 45.13
CA THR A 494 10.31 56.66 45.71
C THR A 494 8.91 56.11 46.00
N TRP A 495 7.95 56.97 46.33
CA TRP A 495 6.53 56.60 46.38
C TRP A 495 6.01 56.15 45.01
N HIS A 496 6.22 56.93 43.95
CA HIS A 496 5.78 56.59 42.59
C HIS A 496 6.41 55.29 42.10
N ASP A 497 7.74 55.18 42.16
CA ASP A 497 8.55 54.02 41.77
C ASP A 497 8.21 52.76 42.61
N HIS A 498 7.54 52.90 43.76
CA HIS A 498 7.10 51.79 44.61
C HIS A 498 5.62 51.44 44.43
N ALA A 499 4.75 52.43 44.29
CA ALA A 499 3.33 52.25 43.99
C ALA A 499 3.16 51.57 42.63
N GLN A 500 3.87 52.05 41.59
CA GLN A 500 3.86 51.46 40.25
C GLN A 500 4.23 49.97 40.28
N ARG A 501 5.38 49.62 40.89
CA ARG A 501 5.80 48.22 41.04
C ARG A 501 4.77 47.38 41.80
N TRP A 502 4.30 47.85 42.95
CA TRP A 502 3.27 47.13 43.71
C TRP A 502 1.98 46.91 42.91
N GLY A 503 1.52 47.89 42.14
CA GLY A 503 0.28 47.80 41.35
C GLY A 503 0.40 46.95 40.08
N LEU A 504 1.58 46.96 39.44
CA LEU A 504 1.88 46.09 38.31
C LEU A 504 2.10 44.64 38.78
N GLU A 505 3.09 44.41 39.64
CA GLU A 505 3.60 43.08 40.03
C GLU A 505 2.59 42.24 40.85
N ARG A 506 1.60 42.86 41.51
CA ARG A 506 0.55 42.17 42.29
C ARG A 506 -0.87 42.37 41.80
N GLY A 507 -1.08 43.21 40.78
CA GLY A 507 -2.41 43.58 40.31
C GLY A 507 -2.55 43.38 38.81
N ILE A 508 -2.00 44.32 38.04
CA ILE A 508 -2.27 44.42 36.60
C ILE A 508 -1.58 43.31 35.81
N THR A 509 -0.30 43.04 36.06
CA THR A 509 0.48 42.06 35.28
C THR A 509 -0.01 40.62 35.46
N PRO A 510 -0.26 40.09 36.69
CA PRO A 510 -0.78 38.73 36.84
C PRO A 510 -2.16 38.52 36.17
N LEU A 511 -3.07 39.49 36.28
CA LEU A 511 -4.38 39.44 35.63
C LEU A 511 -4.27 39.53 34.10
N GLN A 512 -3.27 40.26 33.58
CA GLN A 512 -2.99 40.36 32.14
C GLN A 512 -2.37 39.07 31.59
N ASP A 513 -1.44 38.45 32.33
CA ASP A 513 -0.81 37.18 31.95
C ASP A 513 -1.81 36.02 31.94
N GLU A 514 -2.69 35.94 32.96
CA GLU A 514 -3.79 34.96 32.99
C GLU A 514 -4.82 35.23 31.88
N LEU A 515 -5.15 36.50 31.57
CA LEU A 515 -6.01 36.85 30.42
C LEU A 515 -5.39 36.40 29.08
N ASN A 516 -4.09 36.60 28.89
CA ASN A 516 -3.36 36.16 27.70
C ASN A 516 -3.35 34.63 27.59
N GLY A 517 -3.08 33.92 28.70
CA GLY A 517 -3.12 32.45 28.74
C GLY A 517 -4.50 31.87 28.43
N LEU A 518 -5.57 32.49 28.96
CA LEU A 518 -6.96 32.12 28.63
C LEU A 518 -7.29 32.36 27.15
N ASP A 519 -6.76 33.41 26.54
CA ASP A 519 -6.98 33.70 25.11
C ASP A 519 -6.18 32.76 24.20
N GLU A 520 -4.95 32.40 24.59
CA GLU A 520 -4.17 31.40 23.86
C GLU A 520 -4.83 30.02 23.95
N LEU A 521 -5.25 29.58 25.15
CA LEU A 521 -6.02 28.35 25.37
C LEU A 521 -7.28 28.32 24.49
N LEU A 522 -8.05 29.41 24.47
CA LEU A 522 -9.24 29.52 23.62
C LEU A 522 -8.87 29.42 22.13
N SER A 523 -7.79 30.05 21.69
CA SER A 523 -7.30 29.95 20.30
C SER A 523 -6.80 28.55 19.92
N ARG A 524 -6.31 27.77 20.90
CA ARG A 524 -5.82 26.41 20.73
C ARG A 524 -6.99 25.44 20.67
N ALA A 525 -7.91 25.55 21.63
CA ALA A 525 -9.17 24.81 21.64
C ALA A 525 -9.99 25.03 20.37
N LEU A 526 -10.13 26.28 19.90
CA LEU A 526 -10.85 26.60 18.66
C LEU A 526 -10.18 26.06 17.37
N ARG A 527 -8.89 25.68 17.42
CA ARG A 527 -8.25 24.94 16.32
C ARG A 527 -8.59 23.45 16.36
N GLU A 528 -8.75 22.85 17.54
CA GLU A 528 -9.20 21.46 17.65
C GLU A 528 -10.71 21.30 17.42
N PHE A 529 -11.52 22.29 17.80
CA PHE A 529 -12.95 22.35 17.46
C PHE A 529 -13.23 22.60 15.97
N TRP A 530 -12.22 22.98 15.17
CA TRP A 530 -12.40 23.14 13.74
C TRP A 530 -12.49 21.77 13.05
N ALA A 531 -13.59 21.56 12.33
CA ALA A 531 -13.83 20.37 11.50
C ALA A 531 -13.82 19.03 12.27
N ILE A 532 -14.32 18.97 13.52
CA ILE A 532 -14.34 17.72 14.33
C ILE A 532 -15.07 16.58 13.61
N GLU A 533 -16.25 16.82 13.03
CA GLU A 533 -17.00 15.76 12.33
C GLU A 533 -16.24 15.26 11.09
N GLU A 534 -15.62 16.15 10.31
CA GLU A 534 -14.83 15.81 9.13
C GLU A 534 -13.50 15.12 9.48
N ARG A 535 -12.81 15.59 10.53
CA ARG A 535 -11.59 14.99 11.07
C ARG A 535 -11.86 13.57 11.58
N ARG A 536 -12.89 13.43 12.41
CA ARG A 536 -13.34 12.12 12.90
C ARG A 536 -13.77 11.20 11.76
N TYR A 537 -14.59 11.69 10.84
CA TYR A 537 -14.99 10.92 9.65
C TYR A 537 -13.77 10.51 8.81
N CYS A 538 -12.77 11.37 8.64
CA CYS A 538 -11.53 11.04 7.94
C CYS A 538 -10.71 9.96 8.68
N ALA A 539 -10.62 10.03 10.01
CA ALA A 539 -9.93 9.02 10.81
C ALA A 539 -10.69 7.67 10.81
N ASP A 540 -12.00 7.68 11.04
CA ASP A 540 -12.87 6.49 11.00
C ASP A 540 -12.86 5.85 9.59
N ALA A 541 -12.90 6.67 8.52
CA ALA A 541 -12.78 6.21 7.15
C ALA A 541 -11.40 5.61 6.85
N ALA A 542 -10.31 6.29 7.24
CA ALA A 542 -8.94 5.78 7.08
C ALA A 542 -8.74 4.46 7.84
N LEU A 543 -9.22 4.33 9.08
CA LEU A 543 -9.18 3.08 9.85
C LEU A 543 -10.01 1.97 9.18
N SER A 544 -11.15 2.30 8.57
CA SER A 544 -11.93 1.31 7.81
C SER A 544 -11.14 0.79 6.60
N VAL A 545 -10.40 1.65 5.90
CA VAL A 545 -9.51 1.29 4.79
C VAL A 545 -8.32 0.45 5.29
N VAL A 546 -7.73 0.79 6.44
CA VAL A 546 -6.68 -0.01 7.11
C VAL A 546 -7.18 -1.43 7.38
N GLY A 547 -8.41 -1.59 7.85
CA GLY A 547 -9.03 -2.90 8.07
C GLY A 547 -9.13 -3.72 6.78
N VAL A 548 -9.65 -3.13 5.69
CA VAL A 548 -9.77 -3.81 4.39
C VAL A 548 -8.40 -4.19 3.82
N LEU A 549 -7.42 -3.28 3.85
CA LEU A 549 -6.07 -3.55 3.34
C LEU A 549 -5.37 -4.67 4.13
N ARG A 550 -5.52 -4.69 5.47
CA ARG A 550 -4.97 -5.76 6.33
C ARG A 550 -5.67 -7.10 6.10
N ALA A 551 -7.00 -7.12 5.98
CA ALA A 551 -7.76 -8.34 5.65
C ALA A 551 -7.39 -8.89 4.26
N THR A 552 -7.14 -7.99 3.30
CA THR A 552 -6.70 -8.35 1.94
C THR A 552 -5.28 -8.94 1.96
N ALA A 553 -4.36 -8.35 2.73
CA ALA A 553 -2.99 -8.85 2.89
C ALA A 553 -2.98 -10.25 3.55
N ALA A 554 -3.80 -10.46 4.58
CA ALA A 554 -3.94 -11.75 5.24
C ALA A 554 -4.51 -12.82 4.28
N ALA A 555 -5.49 -12.49 3.45
CA ALA A 555 -6.04 -13.41 2.45
C ALA A 555 -5.02 -13.81 1.36
N ALA A 556 -4.15 -12.88 0.95
CA ALA A 556 -3.07 -13.16 -0.01
C ALA A 556 -1.99 -14.07 0.61
N GLU A 557 -1.65 -13.87 1.88
CA GLU A 557 -0.66 -14.69 2.62
C GLU A 557 -1.19 -16.08 2.98
N GLU A 558 -2.49 -16.21 3.26
CA GLU A 558 -3.16 -17.51 3.41
C GLU A 558 -3.11 -18.31 2.10
N GLU A 559 -3.37 -17.68 0.95
CA GLU A 559 -3.28 -18.34 -0.36
C GLU A 559 -1.83 -18.72 -0.70
N ALA A 560 -0.85 -17.89 -0.37
CA ALA A 560 0.57 -18.21 -0.56
C ALA A 560 1.04 -19.41 0.29
N THR A 561 0.50 -19.58 1.50
CA THR A 561 0.88 -20.67 2.42
C THR A 561 0.15 -21.98 2.13
N ARG A 562 -1.06 -21.95 1.56
CA ARG A 562 -1.73 -23.14 0.99
C ARG A 562 -0.91 -23.78 -0.12
N ASP A 563 -0.25 -22.98 -0.96
CA ASP A 563 0.50 -23.50 -2.12
C ASP A 563 1.79 -24.19 -1.70
N LEU A 564 2.53 -23.59 -0.77
CA LEU A 564 3.74 -24.19 -0.17
C LEU A 564 3.46 -25.50 0.61
N THR A 565 2.20 -25.76 0.98
CA THR A 565 1.79 -27.01 1.64
C THR A 565 1.13 -28.02 0.69
N ALA A 566 0.45 -27.56 -0.37
CA ALA A 566 -0.16 -28.42 -1.39
C ALA A 566 0.86 -29.00 -2.39
N GLU A 567 2.02 -28.38 -2.58
CA GLU A 567 3.06 -28.85 -3.50
C GLU A 567 4.13 -29.76 -2.84
N GLN A 568 3.97 -30.14 -1.57
CA GLN A 568 4.75 -31.25 -0.98
C GLN A 568 4.13 -32.60 -1.39
N PRO A 569 4.82 -33.46 -2.18
CA PRO A 569 4.27 -34.77 -2.52
C PRO A 569 4.41 -35.75 -1.35
N GLU A 570 3.42 -36.62 -1.15
CA GLU A 570 3.44 -37.68 -0.12
C GLU A 570 4.49 -38.78 -0.36
N THR A 571 5.38 -38.61 -1.33
CA THR A 571 6.47 -39.54 -1.68
C THR A 571 7.54 -39.72 -0.58
N ALA A 572 7.47 -38.94 0.51
CA ALA A 572 8.34 -39.11 1.67
C ALA A 572 7.96 -40.32 2.56
N ALA A 573 6.80 -40.95 2.34
CA ALA A 573 6.27 -42.00 3.22
C ALA A 573 6.82 -43.42 2.97
N GLU A 574 7.41 -43.72 1.80
CA GLU A 574 7.74 -45.11 1.40
C GLU A 574 9.23 -45.36 1.03
N SER A 575 10.15 -44.41 1.25
CA SER A 575 11.57 -44.55 0.87
C SER A 575 12.57 -44.63 2.04
N ALA A 576 12.12 -44.97 3.25
CA ALA A 576 12.96 -44.92 4.46
C ALA A 576 13.67 -46.24 4.83
N ASP A 577 13.18 -47.39 4.37
CA ASP A 577 13.49 -48.71 4.98
C ASP A 577 14.60 -49.54 4.31
N ASP A 578 15.21 -49.12 3.19
CA ASP A 578 16.13 -49.97 2.38
C ASP A 578 17.51 -49.35 2.08
N TRP A 579 18.09 -48.53 2.98
CA TRP A 579 19.41 -47.91 2.71
C TRP A 579 20.48 -47.87 3.83
N LEU A 580 20.26 -48.44 5.02
CA LEU A 580 21.32 -48.52 6.06
C LEU A 580 21.42 -49.90 6.75
N GLY A 581 21.89 -50.90 5.99
CA GLY A 581 22.39 -52.17 6.53
C GLY A 581 23.92 -52.24 6.53
N ARG A 582 24.53 -52.49 7.70
CA ARG A 582 26.00 -52.56 7.99
C ARG A 582 26.74 -51.20 7.93
N THR A 583 27.64 -50.85 8.84
CA THR A 583 28.18 -51.51 10.06
C THR A 583 28.30 -50.52 11.23
N ALA A 584 28.15 -50.99 12.46
CA ALA A 584 28.45 -50.21 13.65
C ALA A 584 29.94 -50.25 14.03
N HIS A 585 30.42 -49.16 14.64
CA HIS A 585 31.42 -49.18 15.72
C HIS A 585 31.17 -47.97 16.63
N GLU A 586 31.62 -48.04 17.88
CA GLU A 586 31.30 -47.10 18.95
C GLU A 586 32.16 -45.83 18.93
N GLU A 587 31.58 -44.67 19.29
CA GLU A 587 31.93 -43.96 20.54
C GLU A 587 30.88 -42.86 20.86
N ALA A 588 30.88 -42.35 22.10
CA ALA A 588 29.72 -41.70 22.74
C ALA A 588 29.60 -40.17 22.52
N GLY A 589 28.37 -39.64 22.55
CA GLY A 589 28.12 -38.19 22.60
C GLY A 589 26.67 -37.74 22.37
N ASP A 590 25.80 -37.88 23.39
CA ASP A 590 24.46 -37.23 23.46
C ASP A 590 24.63 -35.83 24.12
N PRO A 591 23.90 -34.77 23.71
CA PRO A 591 22.52 -34.57 24.19
C PRO A 591 21.51 -34.05 23.15
N SER A 592 20.42 -34.81 22.98
CA SER A 592 19.03 -34.39 23.24
C SER A 592 18.60 -32.96 22.87
N TRP A 593 17.77 -32.85 21.82
CA TRP A 593 16.66 -31.88 21.77
C TRP A 593 15.38 -32.53 21.25
N GLY A 594 14.40 -32.67 22.14
CA GLY A 594 13.03 -33.03 21.79
C GLY A 594 12.08 -32.76 22.96
N TYR A 595 10.94 -32.14 22.67
CA TYR A 595 9.67 -32.88 22.73
C TYR A 595 8.54 -32.17 22.00
N ASP A 596 7.57 -32.97 21.59
CA ASP A 596 6.51 -32.62 20.66
C ASP A 596 5.38 -31.75 21.21
N ARG A 597 4.75 -31.09 20.24
CA ARG A 597 3.48 -30.37 20.31
C ARG A 597 2.27 -31.33 20.35
N HIS A 598 1.78 -31.67 21.53
CA HIS A 598 0.39 -32.10 21.79
C HIS A 598 -0.06 -31.54 23.15
N GLY A 599 -1.32 -31.20 23.43
CA GLY A 599 -2.53 -31.09 22.61
C GLY A 599 -3.53 -30.18 23.35
N ARG A 600 -4.56 -29.65 22.69
CA ARG A 600 -5.41 -28.57 23.24
C ARG A 600 -6.87 -28.99 23.32
N ASP A 601 -7.46 -28.98 24.52
CA ASP A 601 -8.91 -29.02 24.72
C ASP A 601 -9.36 -28.24 25.98
N ASP A 602 -10.40 -27.43 25.77
CA ASP A 602 -11.40 -26.80 26.65
C ASP A 602 -11.26 -26.64 28.20
N ARG A 603 -11.37 -25.34 28.59
CA ARG A 603 -12.28 -24.73 29.59
C ARG A 603 -11.94 -24.53 31.09
N ASP A 604 -12.43 -23.36 31.54
CA ASP A 604 -12.86 -22.89 32.88
C ASP A 604 -11.82 -22.56 33.98
N GLY A 605 -12.13 -21.50 34.76
CA GLY A 605 -11.24 -20.84 35.76
C GLY A 605 -10.40 -19.70 35.13
N ARG A 606 -10.52 -18.40 35.41
CA ARG A 606 -11.12 -17.57 36.48
C ARG A 606 -10.23 -17.31 37.72
N ASP A 607 -10.11 -16.01 38.01
CA ASP A 607 -9.65 -15.33 39.23
C ASP A 607 -8.12 -15.26 39.52
N ASP A 608 -7.77 -14.17 40.23
CA ASP A 608 -6.48 -13.74 40.81
C ASP A 608 -5.27 -13.46 39.87
N LEU A 609 -4.33 -12.53 40.15
CA LEU A 609 -4.26 -11.17 40.73
C LEU A 609 -2.76 -10.91 41.08
N ASP A 610 -2.29 -9.67 40.90
CA ASP A 610 -1.08 -9.07 41.52
C ASP A 610 0.32 -9.75 41.20
N ASP A 611 1.49 -9.09 41.26
CA ASP A 611 1.82 -7.68 41.48
C ASP A 611 3.21 -7.30 40.88
N LEU A 612 3.38 -6.01 40.57
CA LEU A 612 4.59 -5.15 40.57
C LEU A 612 5.93 -5.52 39.85
N ASP A 613 6.41 -4.51 39.11
CA ASP A 613 7.75 -3.89 39.09
C ASP A 613 9.05 -4.72 39.15
N ASP A 614 9.94 -4.47 38.18
CA ASP A 614 11.14 -3.65 38.48
C ASP A 614 11.67 -2.93 37.22
N LEU A 615 12.38 -1.81 37.39
CA LEU A 615 12.87 -0.92 36.32
C LEU A 615 14.38 -0.63 36.46
N ASP A 616 14.92 0.10 35.47
CA ASP A 616 16.26 0.69 35.38
C ASP A 616 17.46 -0.22 35.03
N GLY A 617 18.32 0.29 34.13
CA GLY A 617 19.54 -0.39 33.66
C GLY A 617 20.06 0.08 32.30
N TYR A 618 20.41 1.36 32.15
CA TYR A 618 21.21 1.82 31.01
C TYR A 618 22.66 1.33 31.13
N ASP A 619 23.28 0.91 30.02
CA ASP A 619 24.62 1.36 29.62
C ASP A 619 25.00 0.89 28.20
N GLU A 620 25.43 1.84 27.37
CA GLU A 620 26.03 1.72 26.03
C GLU A 620 26.99 2.94 25.87
N PRO A 621 27.99 2.96 24.97
CA PRO A 621 28.56 1.90 24.13
C PRO A 621 30.12 1.81 24.20
N GLU A 622 30.73 0.89 23.47
CA GLU A 622 32.02 1.05 22.74
C GLU A 622 32.22 -0.19 21.82
N ASP A 623 32.16 -0.02 20.50
CA ASP A 623 33.30 0.19 19.58
C ASP A 623 34.14 -1.07 19.29
N TYR A 624 34.03 -1.58 18.05
CA TYR A 624 35.13 -2.20 17.29
C TYR A 624 34.73 -2.36 15.81
N GLY A 625 35.15 -1.42 14.96
CA GLY A 625 35.06 -1.58 13.50
C GLY A 625 36.24 -2.38 12.91
N TRP A 626 36.00 -3.15 11.85
CA TRP A 626 37.05 -3.71 10.98
C TRP A 626 36.59 -3.73 9.51
N THR A 627 37.41 -3.14 8.64
CA THR A 627 37.21 -3.07 7.18
C THR A 627 38.51 -3.43 6.44
N ASP A 628 38.35 -3.85 5.19
CA ASP A 628 39.33 -3.83 4.09
C ASP A 628 40.71 -4.50 4.24
N VAL A 629 40.90 -5.59 3.46
CA VAL A 629 42.18 -5.98 2.84
C VAL A 629 41.88 -6.71 1.51
N PRO A 630 42.80 -6.75 0.51
CA PRO A 630 42.53 -5.98 -0.71
C PRO A 630 42.62 -6.79 -2.01
N SER A 631 42.47 -6.08 -3.14
CA SER A 631 42.91 -6.54 -4.47
C SER A 631 44.22 -5.86 -4.85
N ASP A 632 45.14 -6.58 -5.51
CA ASP A 632 46.36 -6.03 -6.11
C ASP A 632 46.82 -6.91 -7.31
N ALA A 633 47.72 -6.40 -8.15
CA ALA A 633 48.04 -6.98 -9.47
C ALA A 633 49.52 -6.79 -9.92
N GLY A 634 49.88 -7.45 -11.03
CA GLY A 634 51.25 -7.50 -11.62
C GLY A 634 51.94 -8.84 -11.33
N ASP A 635 52.82 -9.40 -12.17
CA ASP A 635 53.32 -9.08 -13.53
C ASP A 635 53.66 -10.44 -14.21
N GLY A 636 53.89 -10.62 -15.52
CA GLY A 636 54.01 -9.69 -16.65
C GLY A 636 55.21 -10.11 -17.55
N TRP A 637 54.98 -10.49 -18.82
CA TRP A 637 56.05 -10.82 -19.80
C TRP A 637 55.65 -10.53 -21.26
N THR A 638 56.63 -10.13 -22.08
CA THR A 638 56.57 -9.83 -23.54
C THR A 638 57.40 -10.85 -24.35
N HIS A 639 57.46 -10.96 -25.68
CA HIS A 639 57.13 -10.17 -26.90
C HIS A 639 56.78 -11.21 -28.03
N ASP A 640 56.39 -10.96 -29.30
CA ASP A 640 56.28 -9.75 -30.13
C ASP A 640 55.25 -9.93 -31.30
N ALA A 641 55.11 -8.92 -32.18
CA ALA A 641 54.52 -9.00 -33.53
C ALA A 641 55.66 -9.01 -34.63
N PRO A 642 55.47 -9.22 -35.97
CA PRO A 642 54.26 -8.97 -36.78
C PRO A 642 53.95 -9.98 -37.93
N THR A 643 52.95 -9.65 -38.77
CA THR A 643 52.53 -10.35 -40.01
C THR A 643 53.39 -9.96 -41.24
N PRO A 644 53.45 -10.77 -42.34
CA PRO A 644 52.39 -10.80 -43.36
C PRO A 644 52.11 -12.17 -44.03
N ALA A 645 51.06 -12.25 -44.87
CA ALA A 645 50.67 -13.44 -45.66
C ALA A 645 51.35 -13.47 -47.06
N PRO A 646 51.26 -14.58 -47.85
CA PRO A 646 50.09 -14.79 -48.71
C PRO A 646 49.70 -16.28 -49.00
N THR A 647 48.73 -16.47 -49.91
CA THR A 647 48.30 -17.71 -50.61
C THR A 647 47.62 -18.84 -49.81
N GLY A 648 46.44 -19.27 -50.30
CA GLY A 648 45.75 -20.52 -49.92
C GLY A 648 45.71 -21.51 -51.11
N PRO A 649 44.73 -22.45 -51.23
CA PRO A 649 43.50 -22.59 -50.43
C PRO A 649 43.16 -24.03 -49.93
N ALA A 650 41.99 -24.13 -49.25
CA ALA A 650 41.07 -25.28 -49.16
C ALA A 650 41.25 -26.40 -48.09
N THR A 651 40.09 -27.02 -47.80
CA THR A 651 39.81 -28.26 -47.02
C THR A 651 39.69 -28.16 -45.47
N ALA A 652 39.01 -29.17 -44.91
CA ALA A 652 38.72 -29.41 -43.47
C ALA A 652 37.87 -28.36 -42.72
N ARG A 653 36.53 -28.43 -42.88
CA ARG A 653 35.56 -27.89 -41.90
C ARG A 653 35.37 -28.93 -40.78
N PRO A 654 35.61 -28.63 -39.50
CA PRO A 654 35.53 -29.63 -38.44
C PRO A 654 34.08 -30.03 -38.15
N THR A 655 33.78 -31.33 -38.23
CA THR A 655 32.53 -31.90 -37.73
C THR A 655 32.54 -31.90 -36.21
N ALA A 656 31.76 -31.02 -35.60
CA ALA A 656 31.51 -31.05 -34.16
C ALA A 656 30.58 -32.23 -33.82
N THR A 657 31.17 -33.35 -33.40
CA THR A 657 30.42 -34.52 -32.92
C THR A 657 29.75 -34.18 -31.60
N ALA A 658 28.45 -33.85 -31.63
CA ALA A 658 27.67 -33.61 -30.43
C ALA A 658 27.57 -34.91 -29.61
N THR A 659 28.27 -34.96 -28.48
CA THR A 659 28.22 -36.09 -27.54
C THR A 659 26.86 -36.16 -26.87
N ALA A 660 26.04 -37.13 -27.25
CA ALA A 660 24.77 -37.41 -26.59
C ALA A 660 24.99 -37.79 -25.12
N THR A 661 24.60 -36.91 -24.21
CA THR A 661 24.49 -37.22 -22.78
C THR A 661 23.11 -37.84 -22.53
N GLY A 662 23.08 -38.97 -21.83
CA GLY A 662 21.84 -39.73 -21.62
C GLY A 662 20.87 -39.03 -20.66
N GLY A 663 19.79 -38.50 -21.21
CA GLY A 663 18.57 -38.08 -20.50
C GLY A 663 17.36 -38.48 -21.35
N THR A 664 16.20 -38.66 -20.73
CA THR A 664 14.96 -39.12 -21.39
C THR A 664 14.41 -38.07 -22.37
N ALA A 665 14.90 -38.11 -23.60
CA ALA A 665 14.53 -37.18 -24.66
C ALA A 665 13.06 -37.35 -25.11
N GLY A 666 12.33 -36.24 -25.17
CA GLY A 666 10.97 -36.21 -25.72
C GLY A 666 10.92 -36.31 -27.26
N PRO A 667 9.71 -36.34 -27.85
CA PRO A 667 9.55 -36.46 -29.30
C PRO A 667 10.12 -35.24 -30.03
N ARG A 668 10.85 -35.48 -31.13
CA ARG A 668 11.64 -34.45 -31.84
C ARG A 668 10.86 -33.30 -32.47
N TRP A 669 9.54 -33.39 -32.55
CA TRP A 669 8.67 -32.29 -32.99
C TRP A 669 8.35 -31.28 -31.87
N LEU A 670 8.58 -31.64 -30.61
CA LEU A 670 8.31 -30.84 -29.43
C LEU A 670 9.61 -30.34 -28.78
N GLU A 671 9.87 -29.04 -28.90
CA GLU A 671 10.94 -28.35 -28.21
C GLU A 671 10.38 -27.75 -26.91
N ARG A 672 10.98 -28.07 -25.75
CA ARG A 672 10.58 -27.50 -24.45
C ARG A 672 11.58 -26.44 -24.00
N GLY A 673 11.11 -25.21 -23.84
CA GLY A 673 11.86 -24.16 -23.18
C GLY A 673 11.70 -24.25 -21.66
N GLU A 674 12.71 -24.74 -20.95
CA GLU A 674 12.77 -24.65 -19.48
C GLU A 674 12.88 -23.19 -19.01
N ALA A 675 11.74 -22.50 -18.94
CA ALA A 675 11.64 -21.14 -18.44
C ALA A 675 11.77 -21.12 -16.91
N LYS A 676 12.90 -20.64 -16.42
CA LYS A 676 13.18 -20.48 -14.97
C LYS A 676 12.61 -19.18 -14.39
N GLY A 677 11.79 -18.47 -15.17
CA GLY A 677 11.35 -17.11 -14.88
C GLY A 677 12.37 -16.06 -15.32
N GLY A 678 11.87 -14.92 -15.78
CA GLY A 678 12.67 -13.73 -16.06
C GLY A 678 12.60 -12.69 -14.94
N PRO A 679 13.43 -11.63 -14.97
CA PRO A 679 13.56 -10.65 -13.89
C PRO A 679 12.30 -9.80 -13.67
N ASP A 680 11.37 -9.74 -14.63
CA ASP A 680 10.10 -9.02 -14.49
C ASP A 680 8.94 -9.89 -13.98
N LEU A 681 9.14 -11.20 -13.81
CA LEU A 681 8.07 -12.16 -13.49
C LEU A 681 7.29 -11.76 -12.23
N VAL A 682 7.94 -11.76 -11.07
CA VAL A 682 7.31 -11.44 -9.78
C VAL A 682 6.78 -10.00 -9.77
N ARG A 683 7.54 -9.05 -10.35
CA ARG A 683 7.13 -7.64 -10.50
C ARG A 683 5.82 -7.49 -11.28
N THR A 684 5.65 -8.28 -12.34
CA THR A 684 4.45 -8.25 -13.19
C THR A 684 3.27 -8.91 -12.49
N LEU A 685 3.48 -10.06 -11.83
CA LEU A 685 2.45 -10.73 -11.04
C LEU A 685 1.96 -9.87 -9.86
N THR A 686 2.84 -9.22 -9.11
CA THR A 686 2.46 -8.25 -8.06
C THR A 686 1.68 -7.06 -8.63
N GLY A 687 2.00 -6.62 -9.85
CA GLY A 687 1.21 -5.59 -10.56
C GLY A 687 -0.20 -6.07 -10.96
N ASP A 688 -0.32 -7.28 -11.50
CA ASP A 688 -1.61 -7.89 -11.85
C ASP A 688 -2.48 -8.10 -10.59
N LEU A 689 -1.89 -8.56 -9.48
CA LEU A 689 -2.53 -8.68 -8.16
C LEU A 689 -3.03 -7.32 -7.64
N THR A 690 -2.26 -6.26 -7.86
CA THR A 690 -2.65 -4.89 -7.50
C THR A 690 -3.86 -4.42 -8.30
N ASP A 691 -3.90 -4.67 -9.60
CA ASP A 691 -5.05 -4.32 -10.45
C ASP A 691 -6.31 -5.11 -10.08
N ALA A 692 -6.15 -6.39 -9.72
CA ALA A 692 -7.25 -7.21 -9.19
C ALA A 692 -7.84 -6.62 -7.90
N ALA A 693 -6.98 -6.21 -6.95
CA ALA A 693 -7.43 -5.60 -5.71
C ALA A 693 -8.05 -4.21 -5.92
N LEU A 694 -7.49 -3.37 -6.79
CA LEU A 694 -8.10 -2.09 -7.18
C LEU A 694 -9.51 -2.31 -7.80
N THR A 695 -9.67 -3.34 -8.62
CA THR A 695 -10.97 -3.74 -9.19
C THR A 695 -11.96 -4.24 -8.12
N ALA A 696 -11.49 -4.98 -7.11
CA ALA A 696 -12.32 -5.39 -5.97
C ALA A 696 -12.72 -4.22 -5.05
N LEU A 697 -11.88 -3.19 -4.95
CA LEU A 697 -12.10 -2.02 -4.08
C LEU A 697 -13.00 -0.95 -4.71
N GLU A 698 -13.24 -0.95 -6.03
CA GLU A 698 -14.09 0.08 -6.66
C GLU A 698 -15.50 0.23 -6.03
N PRO A 699 -16.25 -0.85 -5.70
CA PRO A 699 -17.54 -0.73 -5.01
C PRO A 699 -17.43 -0.28 -3.55
N TYR A 700 -16.25 -0.38 -2.94
CA TYR A 700 -16.02 -0.02 -1.54
C TYR A 700 -15.83 1.48 -1.35
N TRP A 701 -15.12 2.16 -2.24
CA TRP A 701 -14.92 3.61 -2.16
C TRP A 701 -16.26 4.34 -2.13
N GLY A 702 -17.18 3.96 -3.02
CA GLY A 702 -18.56 4.45 -3.01
C GLY A 702 -19.35 4.15 -1.72
N ALA A 703 -18.90 3.25 -0.84
CA ALA A 703 -19.47 3.02 0.50
C ALA A 703 -18.74 3.80 1.60
N VAL A 704 -17.42 4.01 1.48
CA VAL A 704 -16.63 4.94 2.33
C VAL A 704 -17.16 6.36 2.17
N GLU A 705 -17.31 6.84 0.93
CA GLU A 705 -17.87 8.15 0.55
C GLU A 705 -19.26 8.42 1.15
N ARG A 706 -20.04 7.36 1.44
CA ARG A 706 -21.37 7.42 2.07
C ARG A 706 -21.39 7.19 3.58
N GLY A 707 -20.23 6.99 4.22
CA GLY A 707 -20.13 6.68 5.65
C GLY A 707 -20.69 5.31 6.04
N GLN A 708 -20.69 4.34 5.12
CA GLN A 708 -21.28 3.00 5.29
C GLN A 708 -20.21 1.88 5.32
N ALA A 709 -18.96 2.23 5.61
CA ALA A 709 -17.79 1.34 5.64
C ALA A 709 -17.63 0.59 6.98
N GLY A 710 -18.66 -0.13 7.42
CA GLY A 710 -18.58 -1.03 8.58
C GLY A 710 -18.09 -2.44 8.24
N ASP A 711 -17.89 -3.27 9.25
CA ASP A 711 -17.30 -4.63 9.19
C ASP A 711 -17.94 -5.52 8.09
N ALA A 712 -19.27 -5.52 8.00
CA ALA A 712 -20.03 -6.27 7.00
C ALA A 712 -19.87 -5.73 5.56
N ALA A 713 -19.18 -4.60 5.34
CA ALA A 713 -18.65 -4.21 4.04
C ALA A 713 -17.24 -4.80 3.84
N GLN A 714 -16.37 -4.70 4.84
CA GLN A 714 -15.00 -5.22 4.80
C GLN A 714 -14.95 -6.73 4.49
N GLU A 715 -15.81 -7.53 5.13
CA GLU A 715 -15.87 -8.98 4.92
C GLU A 715 -16.22 -9.36 3.47
N ARG A 716 -17.23 -8.71 2.89
CA ARG A 716 -17.63 -8.91 1.47
C ARG A 716 -16.53 -8.51 0.49
N ILE A 717 -15.67 -7.54 0.84
CA ILE A 717 -14.55 -7.13 0.00
C ILE A 717 -13.41 -8.14 0.13
N ALA A 718 -13.09 -8.62 1.32
CA ALA A 718 -12.11 -9.68 1.52
C ALA A 718 -12.51 -10.97 0.79
N GLU A 719 -13.81 -11.30 0.78
CA GLU A 719 -14.36 -12.38 -0.05
C GLU A 719 -14.24 -12.11 -1.56
N ARG A 720 -14.58 -10.89 -2.02
CA ARG A 720 -14.44 -10.51 -3.43
C ARG A 720 -12.98 -10.49 -3.90
N VAL A 721 -12.02 -10.14 -3.05
CA VAL A 721 -10.59 -10.28 -3.39
C VAL A 721 -10.20 -11.75 -3.45
N ARG A 722 -10.60 -12.60 -2.49
CA ARG A 722 -10.35 -14.05 -2.57
C ARG A 722 -10.88 -14.67 -3.87
N GLU A 723 -12.05 -14.25 -4.33
CA GLU A 723 -12.61 -14.64 -5.63
C GLU A 723 -11.71 -14.21 -6.80
N LEU A 724 -11.27 -12.94 -6.85
CA LEU A 724 -10.40 -12.44 -7.92
C LEU A 724 -8.98 -13.03 -7.88
N LEU A 725 -8.45 -13.34 -6.69
CA LEU A 725 -7.18 -14.09 -6.53
C LEU A 725 -7.32 -15.50 -7.11
N GLY A 726 -8.46 -16.17 -6.89
CA GLY A 726 -8.78 -17.46 -7.52
C GLY A 726 -8.83 -17.35 -9.05
N VAL A 727 -9.51 -16.34 -9.59
CA VAL A 727 -9.57 -16.08 -11.05
C VAL A 727 -8.18 -15.78 -11.64
N ALA A 728 -7.35 -15.00 -10.92
CA ALA A 728 -5.97 -14.69 -11.31
C ALA A 728 -5.09 -15.96 -11.36
N ARG A 729 -5.18 -16.79 -10.32
CA ARG A 729 -4.48 -18.07 -10.21
C ARG A 729 -4.89 -19.03 -11.32
N ASP A 730 -6.17 -19.13 -11.62
CA ASP A 730 -6.69 -19.99 -12.68
C ASP A 730 -6.30 -19.49 -14.07
N HIS A 731 -6.28 -18.17 -14.31
CA HIS A 731 -5.73 -17.61 -15.55
C HIS A 731 -4.25 -17.98 -15.72
N LEU A 732 -3.43 -17.81 -14.68
CA LEU A 732 -2.00 -18.17 -14.69
C LEU A 732 -1.76 -19.69 -14.89
N ARG A 733 -2.66 -20.53 -14.37
CA ARG A 733 -2.63 -21.99 -14.59
C ARG A 733 -2.94 -22.37 -16.04
N ARG A 734 -3.95 -21.75 -16.65
CA ARG A 734 -4.48 -22.09 -17.99
C ARG A 734 -3.68 -21.46 -19.13
N ASN A 735 -3.33 -20.19 -19.00
CA ASN A 735 -2.85 -19.34 -20.10
C ASN A 735 -1.35 -19.00 -20.03
N ASP A 736 -0.69 -19.35 -18.91
CA ASP A 736 0.65 -18.91 -18.51
C ASP A 736 0.74 -17.38 -18.29
N VAL A 737 1.94 -16.86 -18.01
CA VAL A 737 2.17 -15.48 -17.58
C VAL A 737 2.20 -14.45 -18.72
N LEU A 738 2.40 -14.89 -19.98
CA LEU A 738 2.49 -13.98 -21.13
C LEU A 738 1.19 -13.18 -21.40
N PRO A 739 -0.01 -13.79 -21.49
CA PRO A 739 -1.24 -13.03 -21.66
C PRO A 739 -1.67 -12.37 -20.34
N ALA A 740 -2.02 -11.09 -20.41
CA ALA A 740 -2.53 -10.36 -19.25
C ALA A 740 -3.89 -10.93 -18.78
N PRO A 741 -4.16 -11.01 -17.46
CA PRO A 741 -5.46 -11.41 -16.94
C PRO A 741 -6.55 -10.34 -17.23
N PRO A 742 -7.84 -10.69 -17.22
CA PRO A 742 -8.93 -9.84 -17.70
C PRO A 742 -9.19 -8.56 -16.89
N PHE A 743 -8.56 -8.41 -15.72
CA PHE A 743 -8.61 -7.22 -14.85
C PHE A 743 -7.34 -6.35 -14.92
N ALA A 744 -6.30 -6.77 -15.66
CA ALA A 744 -5.05 -6.02 -15.75
C ALA A 744 -5.24 -4.67 -16.48
N ALA A 745 -4.60 -3.62 -16.00
CA ALA A 745 -4.79 -2.27 -16.49
C ALA A 745 -4.23 -2.09 -17.92
N PRO A 746 -5.06 -1.70 -18.93
CA PRO A 746 -4.64 -1.68 -20.35
C PRO A 746 -3.50 -0.73 -20.73
N HIS A 747 -3.03 0.10 -19.79
CA HIS A 747 -1.94 1.05 -19.98
C HIS A 747 -0.58 0.53 -19.47
N ARG A 748 -0.53 -0.59 -18.74
CA ARG A 748 0.74 -1.18 -18.28
C ARG A 748 1.37 -1.99 -19.41
N VAL A 749 2.52 -1.55 -19.90
CA VAL A 749 3.34 -2.35 -20.83
C VAL A 749 3.82 -3.61 -20.10
N ARG A 750 3.37 -4.77 -20.56
CA ARG A 750 3.76 -6.08 -20.02
C ARG A 750 5.05 -6.54 -20.69
N SER A 751 6.02 -7.00 -19.91
CA SER A 751 7.30 -7.46 -20.46
C SER A 751 7.14 -8.68 -21.38
N GLY A 752 7.95 -8.76 -22.43
CA GLY A 752 7.93 -9.89 -23.37
C GLY A 752 8.52 -11.19 -22.81
N PRO A 753 8.63 -12.26 -23.63
CA PRO A 753 9.13 -13.58 -23.20
C PRO A 753 10.49 -13.57 -22.48
N SER A 754 11.39 -12.66 -22.83
CA SER A 754 12.68 -12.49 -22.14
C SER A 754 12.53 -11.96 -20.71
N GLY A 755 11.60 -11.03 -20.47
CA GLY A 755 11.37 -10.45 -19.14
C GLY A 755 10.56 -11.36 -18.21
N LEU A 756 9.62 -12.14 -18.73
CA LEU A 756 8.73 -12.99 -17.91
C LEU A 756 9.19 -14.46 -17.82
N LEU A 757 9.66 -15.05 -18.93
CA LEU A 757 10.07 -16.46 -18.98
C LEU A 757 11.59 -16.66 -18.92
N GLY A 758 12.38 -15.59 -19.12
CA GLY A 758 13.85 -15.68 -19.21
C GLY A 758 14.35 -16.25 -20.54
N LEU A 759 13.48 -16.36 -21.56
CA LEU A 759 13.81 -16.97 -22.85
C LEU A 759 14.33 -15.94 -23.86
N ASP A 760 15.36 -16.31 -24.63
CA ASP A 760 15.83 -15.51 -25.77
C ASP A 760 14.72 -15.42 -26.83
N ILE A 761 14.39 -14.20 -27.23
CA ILE A 761 13.41 -13.88 -28.29
C ILE A 761 13.74 -14.63 -29.59
N ARG A 762 15.02 -14.91 -29.87
CA ARG A 762 15.45 -15.70 -31.03
C ARG A 762 14.91 -17.12 -31.03
N ARG A 763 14.93 -17.80 -29.87
CA ARG A 763 14.33 -19.15 -29.75
C ARG A 763 12.84 -19.16 -30.05
N VAL A 764 12.12 -18.07 -29.81
CA VAL A 764 10.69 -17.93 -30.14
C VAL A 764 10.51 -17.61 -31.62
N ALA A 765 11.43 -16.87 -32.24
CA ALA A 765 11.38 -16.51 -33.67
C ALA A 765 11.77 -17.67 -34.61
N ASP A 766 12.78 -18.47 -34.27
CA ASP A 766 13.29 -19.59 -35.06
C ASP A 766 12.21 -20.61 -35.52
N PRO A 767 11.28 -21.09 -34.65
CA PRO A 767 10.19 -21.96 -35.09
C PRO A 767 9.14 -21.23 -35.95
N ILE A 768 9.05 -19.90 -35.93
CA ILE A 768 8.06 -19.12 -36.70
C ILE A 768 8.57 -18.73 -38.11
N GLY A 769 9.87 -18.50 -38.25
CA GLY A 769 10.49 -17.90 -39.43
C GLY A 769 10.36 -18.69 -40.76
N PRO A 770 10.78 -18.08 -41.90
CA PRO A 770 10.85 -18.76 -43.19
C PRO A 770 11.91 -19.87 -43.20
N ASP A 771 11.70 -20.90 -44.01
CA ASP A 771 12.39 -22.21 -43.91
C ASP A 771 13.81 -22.24 -44.53
N GLN A 772 14.62 -21.19 -44.33
CA GLN A 772 15.89 -21.00 -45.06
C GLN A 772 17.11 -21.67 -44.40
N ASP A 773 17.15 -21.79 -43.06
CA ASP A 773 18.31 -22.34 -42.32
C ASP A 773 17.93 -23.28 -41.14
N GLY A 774 16.63 -23.53 -40.88
CA GLY A 774 16.16 -24.29 -39.71
C GLY A 774 15.54 -25.66 -40.05
N PRO A 775 15.42 -26.58 -39.07
CA PRO A 775 14.67 -27.82 -39.28
C PRO A 775 13.16 -27.54 -39.35
N GLY A 776 12.55 -27.96 -40.46
CA GLY A 776 11.12 -27.80 -40.75
C GLY A 776 10.19 -28.75 -39.95
N PRO A 777 8.88 -28.69 -40.20
CA PRO A 777 7.87 -29.49 -39.46
C PRO A 777 7.99 -30.99 -39.76
N LEU A 778 7.88 -31.80 -38.71
CA LEU A 778 8.12 -33.24 -38.71
C LEU A 778 6.79 -34.01 -38.80
N GLN A 779 6.66 -34.90 -39.80
CA GLN A 779 5.42 -35.62 -40.09
C GLN A 779 5.11 -36.67 -39.00
N LEU A 780 3.94 -36.58 -38.37
CA LEU A 780 3.50 -37.45 -37.26
C LEU A 780 2.91 -38.78 -37.76
N ASN A 781 3.64 -39.43 -38.66
CA ASN A 781 3.26 -40.67 -39.32
C ASN A 781 4.52 -41.52 -39.52
N SER A 782 4.42 -42.83 -39.26
CA SER A 782 5.57 -43.73 -39.40
C SER A 782 6.00 -43.90 -40.86
N ALA A 783 7.22 -44.41 -41.11
CA ALA A 783 7.78 -44.50 -42.46
C ALA A 783 6.86 -45.23 -43.46
N GLU A 784 6.17 -46.29 -43.04
CA GLU A 784 5.20 -47.03 -43.86
C GLU A 784 3.91 -46.25 -44.19
N GLN A 785 3.58 -45.25 -43.38
CA GLN A 785 2.36 -44.44 -43.52
C GLN A 785 2.57 -43.26 -44.48
N LEU A 786 3.82 -42.83 -44.71
CA LEU A 786 4.15 -41.69 -45.59
C LEU A 786 3.72 -41.91 -47.05
N ASP A 787 3.70 -43.16 -47.54
CA ASP A 787 3.25 -43.50 -48.90
C ASP A 787 1.73 -43.41 -49.11
N LEU A 788 0.96 -43.25 -48.02
CA LEU A 788 -0.47 -42.99 -48.06
C LEU A 788 -0.82 -41.50 -48.16
N LEU A 789 0.18 -40.61 -48.09
CA LEU A 789 0.02 -39.17 -48.18
C LEU A 789 0.05 -38.69 -49.64
N SER A 790 -0.64 -37.57 -49.91
CA SER A 790 -0.58 -36.90 -51.20
C SER A 790 0.82 -36.31 -51.44
N ARG A 791 1.30 -36.45 -52.68
CA ARG A 791 2.55 -35.82 -53.15
C ARG A 791 2.30 -34.54 -53.96
N ASN A 792 1.06 -34.04 -54.00
CA ASN A 792 0.72 -32.77 -54.67
C ASN A 792 0.91 -31.59 -53.70
N PRO A 793 1.77 -30.59 -53.98
CA PRO A 793 1.89 -29.39 -53.15
C PRO A 793 0.57 -28.63 -52.98
N ASP A 794 -0.34 -28.62 -53.97
CA ASP A 794 -1.64 -27.94 -53.87
C ASP A 794 -2.59 -28.59 -52.84
N THR A 795 -2.20 -29.72 -52.25
CA THR A 795 -2.96 -30.45 -51.21
C THR A 795 -2.25 -30.42 -49.85
N VAL A 796 -1.52 -29.34 -49.60
CA VAL A 796 -0.80 -29.06 -48.35
C VAL A 796 -1.20 -27.67 -47.84
N ALA A 797 -1.69 -27.60 -46.60
CA ALA A 797 -1.91 -26.32 -45.91
C ALA A 797 -0.82 -26.10 -44.85
N LEU A 798 -0.33 -24.87 -44.72
CA LEU A 798 0.66 -24.49 -43.69
C LEU A 798 0.08 -23.39 -42.80
N ILE A 799 0.02 -23.67 -41.50
CA ILE A 799 -0.41 -22.75 -40.45
C ILE A 799 0.80 -22.45 -39.56
N ARG A 800 1.16 -21.17 -39.45
CA ARG A 800 2.15 -20.65 -38.50
C ARG A 800 1.38 -20.08 -37.31
N PHE A 801 1.77 -20.41 -36.07
CA PHE A 801 1.06 -19.92 -34.88
C PHE A 801 2.02 -19.39 -33.82
N ALA A 802 1.63 -18.30 -33.16
CA ALA A 802 2.42 -17.67 -32.10
C ALA A 802 1.54 -16.83 -31.14
N PRO A 803 1.92 -16.65 -29.87
CA PRO A 803 1.20 -15.78 -28.94
C PRO A 803 1.18 -14.33 -29.43
N GLU A 804 0.08 -13.62 -29.18
CA GLU A 804 0.00 -12.18 -29.51
C GLU A 804 1.10 -11.35 -28.81
N ALA A 805 1.48 -11.72 -27.58
CA ALA A 805 2.57 -11.09 -26.82
C ALA A 805 3.98 -11.20 -27.47
N SER A 806 4.16 -12.01 -28.52
CA SER A 806 5.43 -12.11 -29.27
C SER A 806 5.65 -10.98 -30.30
N ARG A 807 4.64 -10.11 -30.49
CA ARG A 807 4.57 -9.11 -31.57
C ARG A 807 5.76 -8.15 -31.62
N GLU A 808 6.16 -7.57 -30.49
CA GLU A 808 7.18 -6.50 -30.46
C GLU A 808 8.59 -7.04 -30.75
N GLY A 809 8.92 -8.23 -30.25
CA GLY A 809 10.23 -8.86 -30.46
C GLY A 809 10.43 -9.40 -31.89
N THR A 810 9.35 -9.77 -32.58
CA THR A 810 9.42 -10.36 -33.93
C THR A 810 9.36 -9.33 -35.05
N ALA A 811 8.62 -8.23 -34.87
CA ALA A 811 8.47 -7.18 -35.90
C ALA A 811 9.80 -6.52 -36.32
N GLY A 812 10.78 -6.43 -35.41
CA GLY A 812 12.09 -5.83 -35.69
C GLY A 812 12.99 -6.62 -36.65
N GLY A 813 12.70 -7.90 -36.92
CA GLY A 813 13.51 -8.75 -37.80
C GLY A 813 13.04 -8.80 -39.27
N ALA A 814 11.79 -8.39 -39.56
CA ALA A 814 11.14 -8.60 -40.85
C ALA A 814 11.51 -7.57 -41.94
N ALA A 815 12.81 -7.26 -42.09
CA ALA A 815 13.30 -6.25 -43.02
C ALA A 815 13.94 -6.87 -44.30
N VAL A 816 13.20 -6.80 -45.42
CA VAL A 816 13.67 -6.97 -46.81
C VAL A 816 14.12 -8.38 -47.23
N GLY A 817 13.26 -9.18 -47.88
CA GLY A 817 13.71 -10.42 -48.53
C GLY A 817 12.68 -11.34 -49.22
N ARG A 818 12.17 -10.95 -50.41
CA ARG A 818 11.36 -11.81 -51.33
C ARG A 818 10.00 -12.31 -50.78
N PRO A 819 9.12 -12.92 -51.61
CA PRO A 819 7.84 -13.44 -51.13
C PRO A 819 8.07 -14.74 -50.35
N VAL A 820 7.49 -14.80 -49.15
CA VAL A 820 7.44 -15.98 -48.29
C VAL A 820 6.31 -16.90 -48.78
N GLU A 821 6.44 -18.23 -48.60
CA GLU A 821 5.34 -19.17 -48.85
C GLU A 821 4.08 -18.76 -48.08
N GLU A 822 2.93 -18.81 -48.76
CA GLU A 822 1.60 -18.32 -48.34
C GLU A 822 0.93 -19.18 -47.24
N GLY A 823 1.71 -19.58 -46.22
CA GLY A 823 1.18 -20.16 -44.99
C GLY A 823 0.51 -19.10 -44.12
N ARG A 824 -0.72 -19.40 -43.68
CA ARG A 824 -1.56 -18.53 -42.84
C ARG A 824 -0.92 -18.32 -41.46
N GLU A 825 -1.03 -17.13 -40.88
CA GLU A 825 -0.51 -16.81 -39.54
C GLU A 825 -1.66 -16.63 -38.54
N VAL A 826 -1.69 -17.49 -37.53
CA VAL A 826 -2.61 -17.44 -36.39
C VAL A 826 -1.92 -16.76 -35.21
N ARG A 827 -2.60 -15.77 -34.62
CA ARG A 827 -2.19 -15.20 -33.33
C ARG A 827 -3.05 -15.79 -32.22
N THR A 828 -2.42 -16.47 -31.27
CA THR A 828 -3.11 -17.16 -30.18
C THR A 828 -3.22 -16.26 -28.96
N ALA A 829 -4.39 -16.29 -28.30
CA ALA A 829 -4.55 -15.67 -26.99
C ALA A 829 -3.80 -16.46 -25.90
N ALA A 830 -3.66 -17.78 -26.08
CA ALA A 830 -2.85 -18.65 -25.23
C ALA A 830 -1.35 -18.34 -25.36
N GLY A 831 -0.67 -18.19 -24.22
CA GLY A 831 0.75 -17.85 -24.13
C GLY A 831 1.74 -19.01 -24.25
N ARG A 832 1.27 -20.27 -24.31
CA ARG A 832 2.10 -21.46 -24.06
C ARG A 832 2.79 -22.07 -25.29
N TYR A 833 2.33 -21.77 -26.51
CA TYR A 833 2.79 -22.46 -27.72
C TYR A 833 3.11 -21.51 -28.88
N ALA A 834 4.22 -21.76 -29.57
CA ALA A 834 4.56 -21.18 -30.86
C ALA A 834 5.07 -22.27 -31.82
N GLY A 835 4.82 -22.18 -33.12
CA GLY A 835 5.21 -23.24 -34.04
C GLY A 835 4.61 -23.20 -35.44
N ARG A 836 4.70 -24.35 -36.12
CA ARG A 836 4.12 -24.59 -37.45
C ARG A 836 3.40 -25.93 -37.50
N LEU A 837 2.16 -25.91 -37.97
CA LEU A 837 1.35 -27.07 -38.30
C LEU A 837 1.18 -27.13 -39.82
N ARG A 838 1.67 -28.18 -40.46
CA ARG A 838 1.47 -28.48 -41.88
C ARG A 838 0.51 -29.65 -42.01
N LEU A 839 -0.60 -29.44 -42.70
CA LEU A 839 -1.62 -30.46 -42.96
C LEU A 839 -1.40 -31.03 -44.37
N THR A 840 -1.00 -32.30 -44.46
CA THR A 840 -0.80 -33.00 -45.74
C THR A 840 -2.03 -33.88 -46.01
N ALA A 841 -2.78 -33.65 -47.10
CA ALA A 841 -3.93 -34.49 -47.41
C ALA A 841 -3.53 -35.94 -47.74
N LEU A 842 -4.45 -36.90 -47.55
CA LEU A 842 -4.22 -38.30 -47.91
C LEU A 842 -4.35 -38.51 -49.43
N ARG A 843 -3.74 -39.58 -49.94
CA ARG A 843 -3.82 -39.98 -51.34
C ARG A 843 -5.23 -40.47 -51.70
N THR A 844 -5.70 -40.13 -52.91
CA THR A 844 -6.99 -40.59 -53.46
C THR A 844 -7.15 -42.12 -53.31
N GLY A 845 -8.25 -42.56 -52.72
CA GLY A 845 -8.56 -43.97 -52.47
C GLY A 845 -8.15 -44.51 -51.09
N VAL A 846 -7.37 -43.76 -50.29
CA VAL A 846 -7.05 -44.15 -48.91
C VAL A 846 -8.20 -43.85 -47.95
N VAL A 847 -8.97 -42.78 -48.18
CA VAL A 847 -10.17 -42.45 -47.40
C VAL A 847 -11.41 -43.07 -48.06
N GLU A 848 -12.15 -43.87 -47.30
CA GLU A 848 -13.42 -44.45 -47.70
C GLU A 848 -14.55 -43.88 -46.83
N THR A 849 -15.63 -43.38 -47.43
CA THR A 849 -16.72 -42.73 -46.69
C THR A 849 -17.97 -43.61 -46.69
N VAL A 850 -18.20 -44.30 -45.58
CA VAL A 850 -19.29 -45.26 -45.43
C VAL A 850 -20.58 -44.56 -45.03
N ARG A 851 -21.64 -44.77 -45.82
CA ARG A 851 -23.04 -44.56 -45.42
C ARG A 851 -23.59 -45.88 -44.90
N GLN A 852 -24.55 -45.82 -43.98
CA GLN A 852 -25.20 -47.01 -43.41
C GLN A 852 -25.56 -48.03 -44.50
N ARG A 853 -25.02 -49.25 -44.38
CA ARG A 853 -25.77 -50.43 -44.82
C ARG A 853 -26.90 -50.57 -43.81
N HIS A 854 -28.14 -50.35 -44.24
CA HIS A 854 -29.30 -50.59 -43.40
C HIS A 854 -29.36 -52.11 -43.19
N VAL A 855 -28.99 -52.59 -41.99
CA VAL A 855 -29.29 -53.98 -41.61
C VAL A 855 -30.78 -54.00 -41.34
N SER A 856 -31.53 -54.34 -42.37
CA SER A 856 -32.95 -54.65 -42.25
C SER A 856 -33.05 -55.92 -41.40
N PRO A 857 -33.82 -55.96 -40.30
CA PRO A 857 -34.01 -57.17 -39.49
C PRO A 857 -34.84 -58.25 -40.22
N TYR A 858 -35.05 -58.11 -41.54
CA TYR A 858 -35.61 -59.11 -42.43
C TYR A 858 -34.55 -59.82 -43.29
N ASP A 859 -33.33 -59.28 -43.39
CA ASP A 859 -32.29 -59.84 -44.26
C ASP A 859 -31.63 -61.10 -43.63
N GLU A 860 -31.78 -61.30 -42.31
CA GLU A 860 -31.31 -62.51 -41.61
C GLU A 860 -32.29 -63.69 -41.68
N GLU A 861 -33.54 -63.49 -42.14
CA GLU A 861 -34.53 -64.59 -42.29
C GLU A 861 -34.56 -65.24 -43.69
N GLU A 862 -33.99 -64.61 -44.74
CA GLU A 862 -33.98 -65.19 -46.10
C GLU A 862 -32.73 -66.03 -46.45
N GLU A 863 -31.59 -65.90 -45.74
CA GLU A 863 -30.39 -66.73 -46.00
C GLU A 863 -30.40 -68.11 -45.29
N GLU A 864 -31.37 -68.42 -44.41
CA GLU A 864 -31.57 -69.79 -43.88
C GLU A 864 -32.50 -70.68 -44.74
N GLN A 865 -32.93 -70.25 -45.95
CA GLN A 865 -33.83 -71.04 -46.82
C GLN A 865 -33.43 -71.15 -48.30
N TRP A 866 -32.16 -71.44 -48.61
CA TRP A 866 -31.73 -71.94 -49.94
C TRP A 866 -30.68 -73.05 -49.89
#